data_AF-A0A9D4Y3T9-F1
#
_entry.id   AF-A0A9D4Y3T9-F1
#
_cell.length_a   1.000
_cell.length_b   1.000
_cell.length_c   1.000
_cell.angle_alpha   90.00
_cell.angle_beta   90.00
_cell.angle_gamma   90.00
#
_symmetry.space_group_name_H-M   'P 1'
#
loop_
_entity.id
_entity.type
_entity.pdbx_description
1 polymer ?
#
loop_
_entity_poly.entity_id
_entity_poly.type
_entity_poly.pdbx_seq_one_letter_code
_entity_poly.pdbx_strand_id
1 'polypeptide(L)'
;MVDKLGRVCAVAGGGVINVIDIESEIAAVRSKTSSNTRKGSQSRLKDGSSTSNTDADRNVKKRLHFDYSMGGHTSAVSSLAFSLFGERGKFLISGGNDKLVKVWNWSSYIDAGSSDSNNDILHLNIGVPQKVNWLCTTSVDIDNLVVCDTSKTVKDVGGLHARHISTVSTVDIEEVTEESGNSTWKKRMKSWKGKGKDKKNKNKKASPKAKNEAAVPSEQQMEEIRSTEAAALPLSVVVPIVKSKLAPYRTVIIVRLIILGLFFHYRVTNPVESAFPLWLTSIICEIWFAFSWVLDQFPKWSPINRHTSIENLSARFEREGEPSGLASVDFFVSTVDPLKEPPLITANTVLSFLAVDYPVDKVSCYVSDDGAAMLTFESLVETAEFARKWVPFCKKFSIEPRAPEFYFSQKIDYLKDKVQPSFVKERRAMKREYEEYKVRVNAMVSKAQKTPEEGWSMQDGTPWPGNNSRDHPGMIQVFLGHTGARDTEGNELPRLVYVSREKRPGYQHHKKAGAENALVRVSAVLTNAPFILNLDCDHYVKNSKAVREAMCFLMDPEVGRDVCYVQFPQRFDGIDRSDRYANHNTVFFDVNMRGLDGIQGPMYVGTGCVFNRQALYGYSPPSMANLSVSSCCCFPSKSTKDVSRVSRDAKRAELEAAIYNLREIDNYDENERSMLISQMSFEKTFGLSTVFIESALMENGGGVPETADPSMLIKEAIHVISCGYEEKTEWGKEIGWIYGSVTEDILTGFKMQCRGWRSIYCMPLRPAFKGSAPINLSDRLHQVLRWALGSVEIFLSRHCPLWYAVGGGRLKWLQRLAYINTIVYPFTSLPLVAYCTLPAICLLTGKFIIPTLSNLASVLFLGLFLSIIVTSVLELRWSGVCIEDLWRNEQFWVIGGSSAHLFAVFQGFLKMLAGVDTNFTVTAKAAEDTEFGELYIIKWTTLLIPPTTLIIINMVGVVAGFSDALNGGYESWGPLFGKVFFAFWVIFHLYPFLKGLMGRQNRTPTIVILWSVLLASSQRKSKLQPRGDGPFQVLPRINYNAYKIELPGEYGVSTTFNVADLSPFDVGDDGLNSRSNSFQEGGNDEDVIQDRNDTMQDLGGPMTRERERRVNDALVHFMIKSIACMSQIEEKEPKFILIIQACDKRPNNA
;
A
#
# COMPACT_ATOMS: atom_id res chain seq x y z
N MET A 1 25.01 15.04 16.81
CA MET A 1 26.08 15.61 17.69
C MET A 1 26.19 14.87 19.02
N VAL A 2 25.15 14.17 19.49
CA VAL A 2 25.17 13.38 20.74
C VAL A 2 25.40 11.88 20.46
N ASP A 3 25.78 11.51 19.23
CA ASP A 3 25.91 10.12 18.75
C ASP A 3 27.18 9.38 19.27
N LYS A 4 27.63 9.71 20.48
CA LYS A 4 28.67 8.97 21.21
C LYS A 4 28.21 8.80 22.65
N LEU A 5 28.36 7.57 23.16
CA LEU A 5 27.97 7.12 24.49
C LEU A 5 28.36 8.12 25.61
N GLY A 6 27.50 8.26 26.62
CA GLY A 6 27.76 9.03 27.85
C GLY A 6 27.37 10.51 27.86
N ARG A 7 26.92 11.09 26.75
CA ARG A 7 26.66 12.54 26.64
C ARG A 7 25.20 12.93 26.79
N VAL A 8 24.96 14.05 27.48
CA VAL A 8 23.64 14.68 27.66
C VAL A 8 23.70 16.12 27.19
N CYS A 9 22.68 16.54 26.45
CA CYS A 9 22.52 17.90 25.98
C CYS A 9 21.59 18.66 26.92
N ALA A 10 22.07 19.73 27.53
CA ALA A 10 21.29 20.66 28.33
C ALA A 10 21.15 21.98 27.59
N VAL A 11 19.93 22.34 27.19
CA VAL A 11 19.64 23.64 26.58
C VAL A 11 19.21 24.60 27.68
N ALA A 12 20.00 25.66 27.82
CA ALA A 12 19.79 26.66 28.85
C ALA A 12 19.06 27.91 28.31
N GLY A 13 18.32 28.58 29.18
CA GLY A 13 17.47 29.72 28.85
C GLY A 13 18.25 30.87 28.20
N GLY A 14 18.08 31.03 26.89
CA GLY A 14 18.89 31.92 26.04
C GLY A 14 19.32 31.28 24.71
N GLY A 15 19.05 29.99 24.50
CA GLY A 15 19.42 29.27 23.28
C GLY A 15 20.85 28.71 23.31
N VAL A 16 21.54 28.82 24.45
CA VAL A 16 22.87 28.25 24.67
C VAL A 16 22.74 26.75 24.86
N ILE A 17 23.46 25.98 24.04
CA ILE A 17 23.47 24.51 24.05
C ILE A 17 24.74 24.05 24.75
N ASN A 18 24.61 23.45 25.94
CA ASN A 18 25.72 22.82 26.64
C ASN A 18 25.66 21.30 26.47
N VAL A 19 26.74 20.69 26.00
CA VAL A 19 26.88 19.22 25.94
C VAL A 19 27.77 18.78 27.11
N ILE A 20 27.21 17.95 27.98
CA ILE A 20 27.83 17.47 29.22
C ILE A 20 28.13 15.98 29.06
N ASP A 21 29.36 15.55 29.37
CA ASP A 21 29.77 14.14 29.32
C ASP A 21 29.65 13.52 30.72
N ILE A 22 28.49 12.91 31.01
CA ILE A 22 28.14 12.46 32.37
C ILE A 22 28.96 11.24 32.78
N GLU A 23 29.38 10.38 31.85
CA GLU A 23 30.25 9.25 32.17
C GLU A 23 31.63 9.73 32.68
N SER A 24 32.19 10.79 32.10
CA SER A 24 33.44 11.39 32.57
C SER A 24 33.32 11.98 33.98
N GLU A 25 32.22 12.65 34.30
CA GLU A 25 31.95 13.22 35.63
C GLU A 25 31.72 12.12 36.70
N ILE A 26 30.98 11.06 36.36
CA ILE A 26 30.79 9.90 37.25
C ILE A 26 32.14 9.21 37.54
N ALA A 27 33.02 9.09 36.54
CA ALA A 27 34.36 8.54 36.73
C ALA A 27 35.22 9.43 37.65
N ALA A 28 35.12 10.77 37.52
CA ALA A 28 35.82 11.73 38.38
C ALA A 28 35.33 11.72 39.84
N VAL A 29 34.06 11.40 40.10
CA VAL A 29 33.56 11.18 41.47
C VAL A 29 34.09 9.87 42.07
N ARG A 30 34.17 8.80 41.27
CA ARG A 30 34.75 7.51 41.71
C ARG A 30 36.24 7.57 42.01
N SER A 31 37.02 8.36 41.28
CA SER A 31 38.46 8.53 41.56
C SER A 31 38.73 9.37 42.81
N LYS A 32 37.83 10.30 43.18
CA LYS A 32 37.92 11.05 44.44
C LYS A 32 37.56 10.21 45.66
N THR A 33 36.63 9.25 45.53
CA THR A 33 36.16 8.42 46.65
C THR A 33 37.02 7.20 46.97
N SER A 34 37.98 6.81 46.11
CA SER A 34 38.86 5.65 46.36
C SER A 34 40.05 5.93 47.28
N SER A 35 40.19 7.14 47.81
CA SER A 35 41.36 7.60 48.58
C SER A 35 41.23 7.52 50.11
N ASN A 36 40.30 6.72 50.65
CA ASN A 36 40.29 6.38 52.09
C ASN A 36 39.43 5.15 52.43
N THR A 37 40.05 3.98 52.64
CA THR A 37 39.98 3.16 53.88
C THR A 37 40.68 1.80 53.72
N ARG A 38 41.06 1.18 54.85
CA ARG A 38 42.01 0.06 54.94
C ARG A 38 41.33 -1.32 54.91
N LYS A 39 42.15 -2.30 54.50
CA LYS A 39 41.99 -3.77 54.67
C LYS A 39 41.09 -4.20 55.84
N GLY A 40 40.11 -5.07 55.54
CA GLY A 40 39.36 -5.91 56.47
C GLY A 40 39.04 -7.26 55.81
N SER A 41 39.00 -8.35 56.59
CA SER A 41 39.09 -9.73 56.09
C SER A 41 37.76 -10.43 55.74
N GLN A 42 37.89 -11.52 54.99
CA GLN A 42 36.91 -12.58 54.65
C GLN A 42 35.79 -12.86 55.69
N SER A 43 34.60 -13.24 55.21
CA SER A 43 34.15 -14.66 55.23
C SER A 43 32.75 -14.89 54.62
N ARG A 44 32.48 -16.14 54.23
CA ARG A 44 31.16 -16.66 53.80
C ARG A 44 30.40 -17.24 55.00
N LEU A 45 29.08 -17.11 55.02
CA LEU A 45 28.03 -18.06 55.50
C LEU A 45 26.70 -17.48 54.94
N LYS A 46 25.82 -18.14 54.17
CA LYS A 46 25.24 -19.50 54.10
C LYS A 46 24.04 -19.71 55.06
N ASP A 47 22.85 -19.72 54.44
CA ASP A 47 21.53 -20.31 54.77
C ASP A 47 21.01 -20.35 56.22
N GLY A 48 19.77 -19.88 56.42
CA GLY A 48 18.98 -20.09 57.64
C GLY A 48 17.51 -19.65 57.47
N SER A 49 16.57 -20.58 57.64
CA SER A 49 15.13 -20.39 57.46
C SER A 49 14.40 -19.98 58.74
N SER A 50 13.27 -19.28 58.61
CA SER A 50 12.14 -19.38 59.56
C SER A 50 10.84 -18.83 58.98
N THR A 51 9.73 -19.49 59.33
CA THR A 51 8.35 -19.23 58.88
C THR A 51 7.54 -18.34 59.84
N SER A 52 6.67 -17.47 59.32
CA SER A 52 5.35 -17.18 59.92
C SER A 52 4.46 -16.33 59.01
N ASN A 53 3.18 -16.70 58.86
CA ASN A 53 2.14 -15.85 58.26
C ASN A 53 1.77 -14.68 59.18
N THR A 54 1.43 -13.52 58.61
CA THR A 54 0.16 -12.78 58.87
C THR A 54 0.02 -11.58 57.92
N ASP A 55 -1.23 -11.17 57.68
CA ASP A 55 -1.65 -10.08 56.81
C ASP A 55 -1.05 -8.70 57.11
N ALA A 56 -0.87 -7.88 56.07
CA ALA A 56 -1.48 -6.54 55.99
C ALA A 56 -1.22 -5.86 54.63
N ASP A 57 -2.27 -5.29 54.06
CA ASP A 57 -2.23 -4.44 52.87
C ASP A 57 -1.43 -3.14 53.14
N ARG A 58 -0.34 -2.92 52.38
CA ARG A 58 0.38 -1.64 52.34
C ARG A 58 1.16 -1.46 51.04
N ASN A 59 0.43 -1.33 49.93
CA ASN A 59 0.97 -0.89 48.64
C ASN A 59 1.32 0.63 48.69
N VAL A 60 2.33 0.98 49.50
CA VAL A 60 2.86 2.35 49.60
C VAL A 60 3.53 2.71 48.29
N LYS A 61 2.86 3.53 47.47
CA LYS A 61 3.48 4.16 46.29
C LYS A 61 4.65 5.04 46.75
N LYS A 62 5.88 4.50 46.74
CA LYS A 62 7.13 5.26 46.92
C LYS A 62 7.13 6.43 45.93
N ARG A 63 6.92 7.67 46.41
CA ARG A 63 7.01 8.91 45.61
C ARG A 63 8.36 9.57 45.88
N LEU A 64 9.12 9.86 44.83
CA LEU A 64 10.36 10.63 44.96
C LEU A 64 10.00 12.12 44.91
N HIS A 65 10.39 12.87 45.94
CA HIS A 65 10.18 14.32 46.02
C HIS A 65 11.48 15.06 45.68
N PHE A 66 11.45 15.91 44.65
CA PHE A 66 12.60 16.72 44.19
C PHE A 66 12.76 18.05 44.94
N ASP A 67 12.14 18.19 46.11
CA ASP A 67 12.12 19.44 46.88
C ASP A 67 13.44 19.72 47.60
N TYR A 68 13.78 21.00 47.76
CA TYR A 68 15.05 21.45 48.32
C TYR A 68 15.28 20.98 49.76
N SER A 69 14.18 20.82 50.51
CA SER A 69 14.15 20.31 51.90
C SER A 69 14.82 18.95 52.08
N MET A 70 14.89 18.14 51.01
CA MET A 70 15.45 16.79 50.99
C MET A 70 16.65 16.67 50.02
N GLY A 71 17.42 17.74 49.82
CA GLY A 71 18.57 17.73 48.91
C GLY A 71 18.21 17.82 47.40
N GLY A 72 16.95 18.11 47.09
CA GLY A 72 16.41 18.32 45.74
C GLY A 72 16.90 19.60 45.05
N HIS A 73 16.15 20.09 44.06
CA HIS A 73 16.47 21.36 43.40
C HIS A 73 15.99 22.55 44.26
N THR A 74 16.76 23.64 44.29
CA THR A 74 16.42 24.84 45.08
C THR A 74 15.40 25.75 44.37
N SER A 75 14.96 25.36 43.18
CA SER A 75 13.92 26.00 42.39
C SER A 75 13.24 24.94 41.52
N ALA A 76 12.06 25.25 40.96
CA ALA A 76 11.27 24.31 40.16
C ALA A 76 12.09 23.53 39.10
N VAL A 77 11.87 22.21 39.06
CA VAL A 77 12.39 21.29 38.03
C VAL A 77 11.64 21.56 36.72
N SER A 78 12.37 21.78 35.63
CA SER A 78 11.82 22.09 34.31
C SER A 78 11.74 20.87 33.39
N SER A 79 12.65 19.90 33.57
CA SER A 79 12.83 18.79 32.65
C SER A 79 13.39 17.55 33.37
N LEU A 80 12.93 16.37 32.93
CA LEU A 80 13.36 15.06 33.42
C LEU A 80 13.63 14.12 32.24
N ALA A 81 14.69 13.30 32.33
CA ALA A 81 15.06 12.28 31.35
C ALA A 81 15.74 11.07 32.02
N PHE A 82 15.51 9.85 31.52
CA PHE A 82 16.20 8.64 31.98
C PHE A 82 17.52 8.41 31.24
N SER A 83 18.49 7.75 31.90
CA SER A 83 19.76 7.36 31.27
C SER A 83 19.56 6.23 30.26
N LEU A 84 20.02 6.48 29.03
CA LEU A 84 20.16 5.48 27.97
C LEU A 84 21.60 4.94 27.84
N PHE A 85 22.52 5.48 28.65
CA PHE A 85 23.90 5.00 28.83
C PHE A 85 24.00 4.07 30.06
N GLY A 86 24.96 3.15 30.05
CA GLY A 86 25.05 2.06 31.03
C GLY A 86 23.84 1.10 30.95
N GLU A 87 23.37 0.61 32.10
CA GLU A 87 22.09 -0.10 32.19
C GLU A 87 20.94 0.90 31.96
N ARG A 88 20.08 0.63 30.97
CA ARG A 88 18.99 1.53 30.59
C ARG A 88 18.04 1.75 31.76
N GLY A 89 17.73 3.02 32.06
CA GLY A 89 16.84 3.40 33.15
C GLY A 89 17.47 3.36 34.55
N LYS A 90 18.77 3.07 34.69
CA LYS A 90 19.47 3.05 35.98
C LYS A 90 19.49 4.41 36.66
N PHE A 91 19.74 5.47 35.89
CA PHE A 91 19.78 6.83 36.39
C PHE A 91 18.61 7.67 35.85
N LEU A 92 18.14 8.60 36.68
CA LEU A 92 17.21 9.66 36.32
C LEU A 92 17.96 10.99 36.37
N ILE A 93 17.71 11.88 35.41
CA ILE A 93 18.42 13.15 35.24
C ILE A 93 17.40 14.28 35.29
N SER A 94 17.62 15.26 36.16
CA SER A 94 16.73 16.41 36.34
C SER A 94 17.44 17.74 36.08
N GLY A 95 16.75 18.63 35.38
CA GLY A 95 17.20 20.00 35.10
C GLY A 95 16.36 21.01 35.88
N GLY A 96 17.02 21.92 36.58
CA GLY A 96 16.35 22.91 37.43
C GLY A 96 16.52 24.36 37.00
N ASN A 97 15.54 25.17 37.39
CA ASN A 97 15.61 26.63 37.31
C ASN A 97 16.63 27.25 38.28
N ASP A 98 17.24 26.44 39.14
CA ASP A 98 18.38 26.77 40.01
C ASP A 98 19.74 26.70 39.31
N LYS A 99 19.75 26.44 37.99
CA LYS A 99 20.96 26.25 37.16
C LYS A 99 21.77 25.00 37.54
N LEU A 100 21.10 23.96 38.04
CA LEU A 100 21.71 22.66 38.30
C LEU A 100 21.18 21.59 37.34
N VAL A 101 22.03 20.62 37.00
CA VAL A 101 21.64 19.32 36.47
C VAL A 101 22.01 18.27 37.50
N LYS A 102 21.03 17.51 37.99
CA LYS A 102 21.22 16.47 39.01
C LYS A 102 21.00 15.07 38.42
N VAL A 103 21.84 14.12 38.81
CA VAL A 103 21.75 12.71 38.39
C VAL A 103 21.45 11.85 39.61
N TRP A 104 20.37 11.10 39.54
CA TRP A 104 19.80 10.28 40.62
C TRP A 104 19.95 8.79 40.27
N ASN A 105 20.49 7.99 41.17
CA ASN A 105 20.60 6.54 41.01
C ASN A 105 19.28 5.85 41.37
N TRP A 106 18.38 5.73 40.40
CA TRP A 106 17.03 5.21 40.59
C TRP A 106 17.02 3.73 41.02
N SER A 107 17.96 2.90 40.52
CA SER A 107 18.00 1.47 40.92
C SER A 107 18.21 1.31 42.43
N SER A 108 19.04 2.15 43.05
CA SER A 108 19.30 2.08 44.49
C SER A 108 18.09 2.46 45.35
N TYR A 109 17.12 3.23 44.81
CA TYR A 109 15.89 3.59 45.53
C TYR A 109 14.84 2.45 45.57
N ILE A 110 14.93 1.51 44.63
CA ILE A 110 14.09 0.30 44.63
C ILE A 110 14.56 -0.64 45.76
N ASP A 111 15.86 -0.91 45.82
CA ASP A 111 16.48 -1.85 46.76
C ASP A 111 16.63 -1.29 48.20
N ALA A 112 16.69 0.04 48.37
CA ALA A 112 16.75 0.65 49.70
C ALA A 112 15.42 0.49 50.47
N GLY A 113 15.50 -0.23 51.60
CA GLY A 113 14.49 -0.22 52.65
C GLY A 113 14.64 0.99 53.56
N SER A 114 13.60 1.81 53.63
CA SER A 114 13.37 2.85 54.67
C SER A 114 14.60 3.67 55.14
N SER A 115 15.14 4.51 54.26
CA SER A 115 15.96 5.67 54.67
C SER A 115 15.35 6.96 54.13
N ASP A 116 14.90 7.85 55.02
CA ASP A 116 14.24 9.13 54.69
C ASP A 116 15.25 10.23 54.25
N SER A 117 16.28 9.87 53.48
CA SER A 117 17.30 10.81 53.00
C SER A 117 17.68 10.55 51.54
N ASN A 118 17.14 11.36 50.62
CA ASN A 118 17.48 11.33 49.19
C ASN A 118 18.98 11.59 48.89
N ASN A 119 19.78 11.99 49.88
CA ASN A 119 21.22 12.20 49.75
C ASN A 119 21.98 10.94 49.28
N ASP A 120 21.49 9.73 49.60
CA ASP A 120 22.10 8.47 49.13
C ASP A 120 21.73 8.14 47.66
N ILE A 121 20.73 8.84 47.10
CA ILE A 121 20.22 8.64 45.74
C ILE A 121 20.88 9.63 44.76
N LEU A 122 21.24 10.84 45.24
CA LEU A 122 21.88 11.87 44.42
C LEU A 122 23.34 11.51 44.11
N HIS A 123 23.59 11.01 42.91
CA HIS A 123 24.90 10.50 42.48
C HIS A 123 25.81 11.61 41.88
N LEU A 124 25.24 12.68 41.33
CA LEU A 124 26.00 13.79 40.75
C LEU A 124 25.19 15.09 40.75
N ASN A 125 25.86 16.22 40.94
CA ASN A 125 25.28 17.56 40.87
C ASN A 125 26.19 18.48 40.05
N ILE A 126 25.72 18.94 38.90
CA ILE A 126 26.50 19.71 37.92
C ILE A 126 25.95 21.13 37.84
N GLY A 127 26.80 22.13 38.07
CA GLY A 127 26.46 23.54 37.87
C GLY A 127 26.50 23.91 36.38
N VAL A 128 25.46 24.57 35.88
CA VAL A 128 25.42 25.15 34.54
C VAL A 128 25.31 26.69 34.62
N PRO A 129 25.78 27.45 33.60
CA PRO A 129 25.82 28.93 33.69
C PRO A 129 24.44 29.61 33.69
N GLN A 130 23.42 28.92 33.15
CA GLN A 130 22.06 29.43 32.92
C GLN A 130 21.01 28.38 33.32
N LYS A 131 19.75 28.80 33.48
CA LYS A 131 18.65 27.90 33.88
C LYS A 131 18.45 26.80 32.83
N VAL A 132 18.31 25.55 33.26
CA VAL A 132 18.00 24.45 32.33
C VAL A 132 16.54 24.54 31.95
N ASN A 133 16.22 24.66 30.66
CA ASN A 133 14.84 24.61 30.18
C ASN A 133 14.51 23.25 29.56
N TRP A 134 15.51 22.54 29.04
CA TRP A 134 15.32 21.28 28.33
C TRP A 134 16.57 20.40 28.42
N LEU A 135 16.36 19.08 28.48
CA LEU A 135 17.39 18.05 28.54
C LEU A 135 17.09 16.97 27.50
N CYS A 136 18.10 16.46 26.81
CA CYS A 136 18.00 15.21 26.06
C CYS A 136 19.25 14.33 26.18
N THR A 137 19.05 13.01 26.20
CA THR A 137 20.11 12.00 26.30
C THR A 137 20.49 11.40 24.94
N THR A 138 19.67 11.59 23.90
CA THR A 138 19.97 11.28 22.49
C THR A 138 19.32 12.33 21.56
N SER A 139 19.65 12.31 20.26
CA SER A 139 19.08 13.22 19.26
C SER A 139 17.94 12.63 18.42
N VAL A 140 17.37 11.47 18.81
CA VAL A 140 16.44 10.71 17.94
C VAL A 140 15.10 10.36 18.61
N ASP A 141 15.06 10.15 19.93
CA ASP A 141 13.81 9.78 20.64
C ASP A 141 13.25 10.96 21.44
N ILE A 142 12.16 11.55 20.95
CA ILE A 142 11.41 12.62 21.67
C ILE A 142 10.59 12.01 22.83
N ASP A 143 10.25 10.73 22.74
CA ASP A 143 9.29 10.02 23.62
C ASP A 143 9.79 9.78 25.06
N ASN A 144 11.06 10.05 25.36
CA ASN A 144 11.64 9.92 26.71
C ASN A 144 11.66 11.24 27.51
N LEU A 145 11.08 12.33 26.97
CA LEU A 145 11.06 13.65 27.59
C LEU A 145 9.80 13.85 28.44
N VAL A 146 9.97 14.07 29.75
CA VAL A 146 8.89 14.61 30.59
C VAL A 146 9.13 16.11 30.79
N VAL A 147 8.31 16.92 30.11
CA VAL A 147 8.23 18.37 30.36
C VAL A 147 7.31 18.59 31.56
N CYS A 148 7.82 19.18 32.63
CA CYS A 148 7.03 19.46 33.82
C CYS A 148 6.31 20.81 33.67
N ASP A 149 4.99 20.83 33.80
CA ASP A 149 4.23 22.07 33.83
C ASP A 149 4.53 22.84 35.13
N THR A 150 5.30 23.93 35.00
CA THR A 150 5.69 24.79 36.12
C THR A 150 4.63 25.84 36.50
N SER A 151 3.46 25.88 35.83
CA SER A 151 2.40 26.86 36.12
C SER A 151 1.70 26.64 37.47
N LYS A 152 1.84 25.44 38.07
CA LYS A 152 1.21 25.06 39.35
C LYS A 152 2.22 24.85 40.48
N THR A 153 3.09 25.83 40.72
CA THR A 153 3.85 25.88 41.98
C THR A 153 2.93 26.28 43.14
N VAL A 154 2.55 25.31 43.98
CA VAL A 154 1.91 25.59 45.27
C VAL A 154 2.91 26.35 46.14
N LYS A 155 2.64 27.63 46.43
CA LYS A 155 3.33 28.34 47.50
C LYS A 155 2.74 27.91 48.83
N ASP A 156 3.41 26.97 49.49
CA ASP A 156 3.14 26.68 50.89
C ASP A 156 3.78 27.78 51.75
N VAL A 157 2.95 28.65 52.32
CA VAL A 157 3.35 29.69 53.28
C VAL A 157 2.61 29.35 54.57
N GLY A 158 3.35 28.81 55.53
CA GLY A 158 2.77 28.04 56.64
C GLY A 158 1.98 28.86 57.67
N GLY A 159 1.15 28.15 58.43
CA GLY A 159 0.42 28.72 59.57
C GLY A 159 -0.68 27.80 60.12
N LEU A 160 -0.36 27.08 61.20
CA LEU A 160 -1.23 26.47 62.22
C LEU A 160 -2.70 26.02 61.92
N HIS A 161 -3.00 24.81 62.42
CA HIS A 161 -4.27 24.38 63.04
C HIS A 161 -5.50 24.00 62.16
N ALA A 162 -5.59 22.68 61.93
CA ALA A 162 -6.64 21.78 62.46
C ALA A 162 -8.08 21.72 61.86
N ARG A 163 -8.60 20.47 61.89
CA ARG A 163 -10.00 19.99 61.79
C ARG A 163 -10.63 19.74 60.41
N HIS A 164 -10.68 18.44 60.07
CA HIS A 164 -11.89 17.64 59.77
C HIS A 164 -13.07 18.19 58.92
N ILE A 165 -13.42 17.37 57.92
CA ILE A 165 -14.79 16.86 57.59
C ILE A 165 -15.67 17.64 56.56
N SER A 166 -15.75 17.00 55.38
CA SER A 166 -16.93 16.68 54.54
C SER A 166 -17.87 17.71 53.88
N THR A 167 -18.11 17.43 52.59
CA THR A 167 -19.41 17.44 51.86
C THR A 167 -20.20 18.72 51.53
N VAL A 168 -20.52 18.80 50.23
CA VAL A 168 -21.85 19.12 49.63
C VAL A 168 -22.19 20.60 49.27
N SER A 169 -22.13 20.83 47.95
CA SER A 169 -23.09 21.49 47.04
C SER A 169 -23.45 23.00 47.08
N THR A 170 -23.78 23.45 45.86
CA THR A 170 -24.81 24.45 45.45
C THR A 170 -24.62 25.96 45.64
N VAL A 171 -24.42 26.63 44.49
CA VAL A 171 -25.25 27.73 43.92
C VAL A 171 -25.14 29.17 44.48
N ASP A 172 -24.73 30.06 43.57
CA ASP A 172 -24.98 31.50 43.32
C ASP A 172 -24.88 32.59 44.42
N ILE A 173 -24.23 33.73 44.09
CA ILE A 173 -24.85 35.07 43.85
C ILE A 173 -23.78 36.20 43.72
N GLU A 174 -23.95 37.07 42.71
CA GLU A 174 -23.55 38.51 42.47
C GLU A 174 -22.12 39.03 42.81
N GLU A 175 -21.37 39.70 41.89
CA GLU A 175 -21.44 41.10 41.34
C GLU A 175 -20.82 42.18 42.28
N VAL A 176 -20.14 43.28 41.88
CA VAL A 176 -19.96 44.01 40.59
C VAL A 176 -18.54 44.63 40.46
N THR A 177 -18.00 44.72 39.23
CA THR A 177 -16.99 45.68 38.62
C THR A 177 -16.05 44.91 37.66
N GLU A 178 -15.52 45.40 36.53
CA GLU A 178 -15.12 46.70 35.93
C GLU A 178 -13.63 47.10 36.15
N GLU A 179 -12.82 47.43 35.13
CA GLU A 179 -13.13 47.84 33.75
C GLU A 179 -11.96 47.63 32.72
N SER A 180 -12.29 47.70 31.42
CA SER A 180 -11.49 48.24 30.27
C SER A 180 -11.18 47.36 29.02
N GLY A 181 -12.03 47.51 27.98
CA GLY A 181 -11.68 47.50 26.54
C GLY A 181 -11.52 46.16 25.76
N ASN A 182 -11.97 46.00 24.51
CA ASN A 182 -12.85 46.82 23.64
C ASN A 182 -13.36 45.96 22.44
N SER A 183 -14.57 45.39 22.44
CA SER A 183 -15.86 45.93 21.93
C SER A 183 -16.09 46.11 20.40
N THR A 184 -15.15 45.83 19.49
CA THR A 184 -15.34 46.13 18.03
C THR A 184 -16.09 45.06 17.21
N TRP A 185 -15.94 43.76 17.49
CA TRP A 185 -16.59 42.69 16.71
C TRP A 185 -18.12 42.62 16.91
N LYS A 186 -18.58 42.62 18.17
CA LYS A 186 -20.00 42.42 18.52
C LYS A 186 -20.94 43.55 18.05
N LYS A 187 -20.43 44.75 17.77
CA LYS A 187 -21.24 45.88 17.25
C LYS A 187 -21.64 45.74 15.78
N ARG A 188 -20.88 45.02 14.93
CA ARG A 188 -21.31 44.75 13.53
C ARG A 188 -22.43 43.71 13.46
N MET A 189 -22.40 42.70 14.32
CA MET A 189 -23.31 41.54 14.26
C MET A 189 -24.76 41.85 14.67
N LYS A 190 -25.00 42.93 15.44
CA LYS A 190 -26.37 43.40 15.78
C LYS A 190 -26.99 44.37 14.77
N SER A 191 -26.25 44.82 13.74
CA SER A 191 -26.76 45.76 12.73
C SER A 191 -27.69 45.12 11.67
N TRP A 192 -27.81 43.79 11.62
CA TRP A 192 -28.54 43.07 10.56
C TRP A 192 -29.84 42.37 10.99
N LYS A 193 -30.21 42.37 12.28
CA LYS A 193 -31.37 41.61 12.79
C LYS A 193 -32.51 42.44 13.39
N GLY A 194 -32.60 43.76 13.13
CA GLY A 194 -33.72 44.55 13.62
C GLY A 194 -33.83 45.98 13.08
N LYS A 195 -34.56 46.14 11.96
CA LYS A 195 -35.31 47.34 11.46
C LYS A 195 -35.65 47.09 9.98
N GLY A 196 -36.91 47.09 9.54
CA GLY A 196 -38.16 47.22 10.29
C GLY A 196 -39.36 46.80 9.43
N LYS A 197 -40.54 46.69 10.06
CA LYS A 197 -41.82 46.34 9.41
C LYS A 197 -42.88 47.32 9.91
N ASP A 198 -43.37 48.19 9.02
CA ASP A 198 -44.56 49.06 9.15
C ASP A 198 -44.66 49.95 7.89
N LYS A 199 -45.80 50.29 7.27
CA LYS A 199 -47.21 49.85 7.46
C LYS A 199 -48.09 50.29 6.25
N LYS A 200 -49.25 49.62 6.08
CA LYS A 200 -50.52 50.05 5.41
C LYS A 200 -50.81 49.87 3.88
N ASN A 201 -51.89 49.10 3.64
CA ASN A 201 -53.03 49.31 2.70
C ASN A 201 -52.85 49.05 1.18
N LYS A 202 -53.84 48.51 0.42
CA LYS A 202 -55.27 48.18 0.70
C LYS A 202 -55.86 47.16 -0.32
N ASN A 203 -57.01 46.55 0.05
CA ASN A 203 -58.07 45.89 -0.76
C ASN A 203 -58.00 44.37 -1.15
N LYS A 204 -58.91 43.58 -0.52
CA LYS A 204 -60.03 42.74 -1.08
C LYS A 204 -59.79 41.90 -2.37
N LYS A 205 -60.29 40.67 -2.55
CA LYS A 205 -61.20 39.74 -1.82
C LYS A 205 -60.96 38.32 -2.44
N ALA A 206 -60.94 37.20 -1.71
CA ALA A 206 -62.08 36.26 -1.56
C ALA A 206 -61.65 35.02 -0.73
N SER A 207 -62.63 34.26 -0.21
CA SER A 207 -62.45 33.15 0.76
C SER A 207 -62.24 31.77 0.09
N PRO A 208 -61.80 30.73 0.84
CA PRO A 208 -62.80 29.89 1.51
C PRO A 208 -62.46 29.38 2.93
N LYS A 209 -63.54 29.14 3.70
CA LYS A 209 -63.78 28.16 4.78
C LYS A 209 -62.62 27.72 5.72
N ALA A 210 -62.83 28.01 7.01
CA ALA A 210 -62.13 27.35 8.11
C ALA A 210 -62.56 25.88 8.30
N LYS A 211 -61.62 25.06 8.77
CA LYS A 211 -61.86 23.93 9.67
C LYS A 211 -60.86 24.02 10.81
N ASN A 212 -61.29 23.68 12.01
CA ASN A 212 -60.43 23.64 13.20
C ASN A 212 -59.62 22.34 13.19
N GLU A 213 -58.31 22.43 13.42
CA GLU A 213 -57.51 21.34 13.96
C GLU A 213 -56.78 21.84 15.21
N ALA A 214 -56.59 20.95 16.17
CA ALA A 214 -56.17 21.30 17.52
C ALA A 214 -54.70 21.75 17.58
N ALA A 215 -54.36 22.58 18.58
CA ALA A 215 -52.99 22.98 18.81
C ALA A 215 -52.13 21.78 19.23
N VAL A 216 -51.16 21.44 18.38
CA VAL A 216 -50.11 20.45 18.66
C VAL A 216 -49.19 20.99 19.76
N PRO A 217 -48.76 20.17 20.75
CA PRO A 217 -47.85 20.61 21.81
C PRO A 217 -46.52 21.18 21.29
N SER A 218 -46.00 22.18 21.98
CA SER A 218 -44.77 22.91 21.59
C SER A 218 -43.50 22.05 21.53
N GLU A 219 -43.48 20.89 22.19
CA GLU A 219 -42.35 19.96 22.15
C GLU A 219 -42.23 19.27 20.78
N GLN A 220 -43.36 18.81 20.21
CA GLN A 220 -43.38 18.22 18.87
C GLN A 220 -42.97 19.22 17.77
N GLN A 221 -43.29 20.51 17.94
CA GLN A 221 -42.78 21.55 17.03
C GLN A 221 -41.26 21.75 17.14
N MET A 222 -40.67 21.60 18.33
CA MET A 222 -39.21 21.70 18.50
C MET A 222 -38.46 20.49 17.91
N GLU A 223 -39.07 19.30 17.92
CA GLU A 223 -38.55 18.12 17.21
C GLU A 223 -38.77 18.18 15.69
N GLU A 224 -39.90 18.70 15.20
CA GLU A 224 -40.09 18.97 13.76
C GLU A 224 -39.05 19.97 13.23
N ILE A 225 -38.77 21.04 13.98
CA ILE A 225 -37.75 22.04 13.60
C ILE A 225 -36.34 21.42 13.61
N ARG A 226 -35.98 20.62 14.63
CA ARG A 226 -34.69 19.90 14.64
C ARG A 226 -34.57 18.89 13.51
N SER A 227 -35.65 18.16 13.19
CA SER A 227 -35.63 17.14 12.13
C SER A 227 -35.58 17.76 10.72
N THR A 228 -36.14 18.96 10.51
CA THR A 228 -35.95 19.71 9.26
C THR A 228 -34.56 20.31 9.13
N GLU A 229 -33.92 20.78 10.21
CA GLU A 229 -32.52 21.22 10.16
C GLU A 229 -31.55 20.05 9.92
N ALA A 230 -31.74 18.91 10.59
CA ALA A 230 -30.91 17.71 10.40
C ALA A 230 -31.06 17.09 9.00
N ALA A 231 -32.25 17.14 8.40
CA ALA A 231 -32.49 16.65 7.04
C ALA A 231 -31.78 17.49 5.94
N ALA A 232 -31.38 18.72 6.26
CA ALA A 232 -30.72 19.64 5.33
C ALA A 232 -29.18 19.60 5.37
N LEU A 233 -28.58 18.90 6.35
CA LEU A 233 -27.12 18.78 6.45
C LEU A 233 -26.58 17.71 5.48
N PRO A 234 -25.47 17.99 4.76
CA PRO A 234 -24.86 17.01 3.86
C PRO A 234 -24.27 15.83 4.64
N LEU A 235 -24.48 14.61 4.12
CA LEU A 235 -23.93 13.37 4.69
C LEU A 235 -22.47 13.15 4.28
N SER A 236 -22.07 13.72 3.14
CA SER A 236 -20.69 13.70 2.67
C SER A 236 -20.29 15.05 2.05
N VAL A 237 -19.01 15.39 2.13
CA VAL A 237 -18.45 16.63 1.57
C VAL A 237 -17.22 16.32 0.71
N VAL A 238 -17.20 16.84 -0.52
CA VAL A 238 -16.02 16.81 -1.38
C VAL A 238 -15.09 17.94 -0.98
N VAL A 239 -13.88 17.59 -0.54
CA VAL A 239 -12.83 18.55 -0.18
C VAL A 239 -11.83 18.62 -1.34
N PRO A 240 -11.76 19.74 -2.08
CA PRO A 240 -10.80 19.89 -3.16
C PRO A 240 -9.37 20.02 -2.61
N ILE A 241 -8.39 19.46 -3.32
CA ILE A 241 -6.97 19.65 -2.98
C ILE A 241 -6.62 21.15 -3.08
N VAL A 242 -5.87 21.64 -2.10
CA VAL A 242 -5.50 23.06 -1.98
C VAL A 242 -4.83 23.55 -3.28
N LYS A 243 -5.37 24.63 -3.85
CA LYS A 243 -4.94 25.17 -5.16
C LYS A 243 -3.43 25.46 -5.22
N SER A 244 -2.81 25.86 -4.11
CA SER A 244 -1.35 26.09 -4.02
C SER A 244 -0.48 24.85 -4.21
N LYS A 245 -1.03 23.64 -4.02
CA LYS A 245 -0.36 22.37 -4.35
C LYS A 245 -0.66 21.92 -5.78
N LEU A 246 -1.93 22.03 -6.20
CA LEU A 246 -2.40 21.47 -7.47
C LEU A 246 -2.09 22.34 -8.71
N ALA A 247 -2.08 23.67 -8.57
CA ALA A 247 -1.72 24.58 -9.67
C ALA A 247 -0.27 24.38 -10.16
N PRO A 248 0.78 24.40 -9.31
CA PRO A 248 2.15 24.18 -9.78
C PRO A 248 2.35 22.78 -10.37
N TYR A 249 1.71 21.75 -9.80
CA TYR A 249 1.72 20.40 -10.39
C TYR A 249 1.18 20.41 -11.83
N ARG A 250 0.00 21.01 -12.06
CA ARG A 250 -0.60 21.15 -13.39
C ARG A 250 0.27 21.96 -14.37
N THR A 251 0.94 23.02 -13.89
CA THR A 251 1.88 23.77 -14.74
C THR A 251 3.09 22.93 -15.12
N VAL A 252 3.70 22.21 -14.17
CA VAL A 252 4.92 21.41 -14.41
C VAL A 252 4.66 20.23 -15.34
N ILE A 253 3.53 19.52 -15.24
CA ILE A 253 3.21 18.42 -16.18
C ILE A 253 3.03 18.92 -17.62
N ILE A 254 2.47 20.12 -17.83
CA ILE A 254 2.37 20.74 -19.16
C ILE A 254 3.74 21.19 -19.67
N VAL A 255 4.59 21.79 -18.83
CA VAL A 255 5.98 22.12 -19.19
C VAL A 255 6.76 20.86 -19.57
N ARG A 256 6.61 19.76 -18.81
CA ARG A 256 7.21 18.45 -19.13
C ARG A 256 6.73 17.89 -20.46
N LEU A 257 5.44 18.04 -20.79
CA LEU A 257 4.90 17.63 -22.10
C LEU A 257 5.51 18.44 -23.25
N ILE A 258 5.73 19.75 -23.08
CA ILE A 258 6.40 20.60 -24.07
C ILE A 258 7.87 20.18 -24.24
N ILE A 259 8.59 19.94 -23.13
CA ILE A 259 9.99 19.47 -23.16
C ILE A 259 10.09 18.12 -23.87
N LEU A 260 9.17 17.18 -23.60
CA LEU A 260 9.10 15.89 -24.31
C LEU A 260 8.87 16.08 -25.81
N GLY A 261 7.95 16.97 -26.22
CA GLY A 261 7.71 17.27 -27.63
C GLY A 261 8.95 17.80 -28.35
N LEU A 262 9.67 18.74 -27.73
CA LEU A 262 10.94 19.28 -28.24
C LEU A 262 12.05 18.21 -28.27
N PHE A 263 12.12 17.38 -27.24
CA PHE A 263 13.04 16.25 -27.16
C PHE A 263 12.84 15.26 -28.32
N PHE A 264 11.61 14.81 -28.57
CA PHE A 264 11.32 13.90 -29.69
C PHE A 264 11.53 14.55 -31.05
N HIS A 265 11.18 15.83 -31.23
CA HIS A 265 11.46 16.55 -32.46
C HIS A 265 12.97 16.60 -32.76
N TYR A 266 13.79 16.97 -31.76
CA TYR A 266 15.25 16.90 -31.87
C TYR A 266 15.73 15.48 -32.17
N ARG A 267 15.14 14.47 -31.51
CA ARG A 267 15.56 13.07 -31.64
C ARG A 267 15.29 12.47 -33.02
N VAL A 268 14.13 12.74 -33.60
CA VAL A 268 13.76 12.30 -34.97
C VAL A 268 14.59 13.01 -36.04
N THR A 269 14.89 14.29 -35.84
CA THR A 269 15.69 15.10 -36.80
C THR A 269 17.20 14.82 -36.73
N ASN A 270 17.69 14.16 -35.68
CA ASN A 270 19.11 13.82 -35.49
C ASN A 270 19.30 12.30 -35.30
N PRO A 271 19.16 11.50 -36.37
CA PRO A 271 19.39 10.07 -36.34
C PRO A 271 20.88 9.73 -36.17
N VAL A 272 21.19 8.55 -35.63
CA VAL A 272 22.58 8.05 -35.54
C VAL A 272 22.82 7.01 -36.63
N GLU A 273 23.26 7.46 -37.80
CA GLU A 273 23.49 6.63 -38.98
C GLU A 273 24.48 5.48 -38.70
N SER A 274 25.52 5.76 -37.91
CA SER A 274 26.57 4.79 -37.55
C SER A 274 26.08 3.60 -36.70
N ALA A 275 24.82 3.65 -36.21
CA ALA A 275 24.18 2.65 -35.37
C ALA A 275 22.64 2.62 -35.59
N PHE A 276 22.17 2.82 -36.82
CA PHE A 276 20.76 3.07 -37.13
C PHE A 276 19.75 2.08 -36.50
N PRO A 277 19.97 0.75 -36.49
CA PRO A 277 19.05 -0.19 -35.83
C PRO A 277 18.91 0.05 -34.32
N LEU A 278 20.02 0.31 -33.61
CA LEU A 278 20.01 0.59 -32.16
C LEU A 278 19.31 1.91 -31.85
N TRP A 279 19.56 2.93 -32.68
CA TRP A 279 18.86 4.21 -32.61
C TRP A 279 17.36 4.04 -32.81
N LEU A 280 16.96 3.29 -33.83
CA LEU A 280 15.55 3.05 -34.19
C LEU A 280 14.82 2.28 -33.07
N THR A 281 15.43 1.25 -32.49
CA THR A 281 14.87 0.55 -31.33
C THR A 281 14.70 1.49 -30.13
N SER A 282 15.70 2.34 -29.83
CA SER A 282 15.61 3.28 -28.70
C SER A 282 14.48 4.28 -28.88
N ILE A 283 14.39 4.95 -30.04
CA ILE A 283 13.38 5.99 -30.26
C ILE A 283 11.95 5.41 -30.27
N ILE A 284 11.75 4.19 -30.79
CA ILE A 284 10.46 3.49 -30.70
C ILE A 284 10.08 3.20 -29.23
N CYS A 285 11.03 2.72 -28.41
CA CYS A 285 10.79 2.47 -26.99
C CYS A 285 10.50 3.78 -26.22
N GLU A 286 11.28 4.84 -26.48
CA GLU A 286 11.10 6.16 -25.86
C GLU A 286 9.73 6.78 -26.21
N ILE A 287 9.29 6.69 -27.47
CA ILE A 287 7.96 7.14 -27.91
C ILE A 287 6.86 6.33 -27.20
N TRP A 288 7.02 5.01 -27.05
CA TRP A 288 6.06 4.18 -26.31
C TRP A 288 5.98 4.59 -24.84
N PHE A 289 7.11 4.81 -24.17
CA PHE A 289 7.12 5.27 -22.77
C PHE A 289 6.50 6.65 -22.63
N ALA A 290 6.73 7.57 -23.57
CA ALA A 290 6.07 8.88 -23.54
C ALA A 290 4.55 8.77 -23.68
N PHE A 291 4.06 7.90 -24.57
CA PHE A 291 2.64 7.61 -24.70
C PHE A 291 2.07 6.97 -23.42
N SER A 292 2.73 5.95 -22.88
CA SER A 292 2.36 5.30 -21.61
C SER A 292 2.35 6.29 -20.43
N TRP A 293 3.30 7.22 -20.38
CA TRP A 293 3.36 8.27 -19.37
C TRP A 293 2.23 9.29 -19.50
N VAL A 294 1.89 9.74 -20.71
CA VAL A 294 0.73 10.62 -20.96
C VAL A 294 -0.57 9.92 -20.53
N LEU A 295 -0.71 8.62 -20.84
CA LEU A 295 -1.86 7.81 -20.44
C LEU A 295 -1.99 7.66 -18.92
N ASP A 296 -0.89 7.54 -18.18
CA ASP A 296 -0.90 7.45 -16.71
C ASP A 296 -1.14 8.80 -16.01
N GLN A 297 -0.59 9.89 -16.54
CA GLN A 297 -0.60 11.19 -15.86
C GLN A 297 -1.90 11.96 -16.01
N PHE A 298 -2.54 11.94 -17.18
CA PHE A 298 -3.77 12.72 -17.38
C PHE A 298 -4.94 12.29 -16.46
N PRO A 299 -5.15 11.01 -16.14
CA PRO A 299 -6.13 10.60 -15.13
C PRO A 299 -5.91 11.23 -13.74
N LYS A 300 -4.68 11.64 -13.40
CA LYS A 300 -4.31 12.32 -12.16
C LYS A 300 -4.58 13.83 -12.18
N TRP A 301 -5.23 14.36 -13.22
CA TRP A 301 -5.37 15.81 -13.41
C TRP A 301 -6.20 16.52 -12.34
N SER A 302 -7.20 15.84 -11.75
CA SER A 302 -8.17 16.47 -10.85
C SER A 302 -8.44 15.64 -9.58
N PRO A 303 -7.42 15.40 -8.73
CA PRO A 303 -7.61 14.64 -7.51
C PRO A 303 -8.54 15.36 -6.54
N ILE A 304 -9.36 14.60 -5.83
CA ILE A 304 -10.25 15.08 -4.77
C ILE A 304 -10.07 14.26 -3.49
N ASN A 305 -10.51 14.82 -2.37
CA ASN A 305 -10.74 14.10 -1.13
C ASN A 305 -12.24 14.13 -0.79
N ARG A 306 -12.68 13.21 0.06
CA ARG A 306 -14.05 13.17 0.59
C ARG A 306 -14.01 12.99 2.10
N HIS A 307 -14.97 13.60 2.79
CA HIS A 307 -15.23 13.37 4.21
C HIS A 307 -16.66 12.86 4.40
N THR A 308 -16.82 11.94 5.34
CA THR A 308 -18.07 11.27 5.73
C THR A 308 -18.54 11.82 7.08
N SER A 309 -19.83 12.16 7.19
CA SER A 309 -20.44 12.70 8.41
C SER A 309 -21.38 11.68 9.05
N ILE A 310 -20.81 10.69 9.73
CA ILE A 310 -21.56 9.57 10.34
C ILE A 310 -22.60 10.09 11.36
N GLU A 311 -22.28 11.16 12.09
CA GLU A 311 -23.18 11.82 13.04
C GLU A 311 -24.46 12.34 12.35
N ASN A 312 -24.33 12.93 11.15
CA ASN A 312 -25.48 13.39 10.36
C ASN A 312 -26.31 12.21 9.82
N LEU A 313 -25.66 11.08 9.47
CA LEU A 313 -26.36 9.87 9.04
C LEU A 313 -27.22 9.31 10.19
N SER A 314 -26.64 9.14 11.37
CA SER A 314 -27.36 8.65 12.55
C SER A 314 -28.49 9.61 12.96
N ALA A 315 -28.23 10.92 13.03
CA ALA A 315 -29.27 11.91 13.34
C ALA A 315 -30.45 11.92 12.34
N ARG A 316 -30.23 11.46 11.10
CA ARG A 316 -31.25 11.43 10.04
C ARG A 316 -32.01 10.11 9.94
N PHE A 317 -31.34 8.96 10.17
CA PHE A 317 -31.89 7.62 9.93
C PHE A 317 -31.98 6.72 11.18
N GLU A 318 -31.43 7.13 12.32
CA GLU A 318 -31.49 6.42 13.60
C GLU A 318 -32.07 7.36 14.68
N ARG A 319 -33.37 7.65 14.56
CA ARG A 319 -34.09 8.46 15.54
C ARG A 319 -34.44 7.59 16.75
N GLU A 320 -34.23 8.13 17.94
CA GLU A 320 -34.49 7.43 19.20
C GLU A 320 -36.00 7.17 19.34
N GLY A 321 -36.39 5.91 19.54
CA GLY A 321 -37.79 5.48 19.63
C GLY A 321 -38.48 5.10 18.30
N GLU A 322 -37.88 5.42 17.14
CA GLU A 322 -38.37 4.95 15.82
C GLU A 322 -37.55 3.74 15.31
N PRO A 323 -38.13 2.85 14.47
CA PRO A 323 -37.37 1.83 13.76
C PRO A 323 -36.27 2.47 12.88
N SER A 324 -35.09 1.85 12.81
CA SER A 324 -33.98 2.39 12.01
C SER A 324 -34.33 2.44 10.53
N GLY A 325 -34.25 3.64 9.96
CA GLY A 325 -34.39 3.91 8.52
C GLY A 325 -33.14 3.61 7.70
N LEU A 326 -32.12 2.98 8.30
CA LEU A 326 -30.92 2.54 7.59
C LEU A 326 -31.24 1.40 6.61
N ALA A 327 -30.62 1.45 5.43
CA ALA A 327 -30.78 0.42 4.41
C ALA A 327 -30.06 -0.89 4.79
N SER A 328 -30.62 -2.03 4.37
CA SER A 328 -29.99 -3.34 4.58
C SER A 328 -28.74 -3.52 3.72
N VAL A 329 -27.78 -4.31 4.24
CA VAL A 329 -26.51 -4.63 3.59
C VAL A 329 -26.22 -6.13 3.72
N ASP A 330 -26.08 -6.81 2.58
CA ASP A 330 -25.61 -8.20 2.53
C ASP A 330 -24.09 -8.23 2.33
N PHE A 331 -23.36 -8.99 3.14
CA PHE A 331 -21.90 -9.13 3.08
C PHE A 331 -21.55 -10.46 2.43
N PHE A 332 -20.74 -10.44 1.38
CA PHE A 332 -20.30 -11.63 0.66
C PHE A 332 -18.85 -11.95 0.99
N VAL A 333 -18.58 -13.22 1.32
CA VAL A 333 -17.25 -13.82 1.44
C VAL A 333 -17.19 -15.04 0.54
N SER A 334 -16.28 -15.05 -0.43
CA SER A 334 -15.99 -16.25 -1.22
C SER A 334 -14.72 -16.93 -0.72
N THR A 335 -14.75 -18.27 -0.56
CA THR A 335 -13.59 -19.13 -0.26
C THR A 335 -13.50 -20.25 -1.30
N VAL A 336 -12.30 -20.64 -1.71
CA VAL A 336 -12.10 -21.60 -2.82
C VAL A 336 -11.71 -22.99 -2.32
N ASP A 337 -10.81 -23.06 -1.34
CA ASP A 337 -10.24 -24.33 -0.86
C ASP A 337 -9.61 -24.11 0.52
N PRO A 338 -10.09 -24.78 1.59
CA PRO A 338 -9.60 -24.58 2.95
C PRO A 338 -8.14 -25.03 3.15
N LEU A 339 -7.55 -25.80 2.22
CA LEU A 339 -6.12 -26.15 2.26
C LEU A 339 -5.22 -25.01 1.72
N LYS A 340 -5.76 -24.09 0.93
CA LYS A 340 -5.04 -22.92 0.38
C LYS A 340 -5.34 -21.64 1.16
N GLU A 341 -6.56 -21.55 1.68
CA GLU A 341 -7.14 -20.42 2.42
C GLU A 341 -7.58 -20.95 3.79
N PRO A 342 -6.68 -20.97 4.81
CA PRO A 342 -6.95 -21.63 6.08
C PRO A 342 -8.28 -21.21 6.73
N PRO A 343 -9.13 -22.15 7.21
CA PRO A 343 -10.47 -21.82 7.72
C PRO A 343 -10.49 -20.78 8.84
N LEU A 344 -9.42 -20.73 9.65
CA LEU A 344 -9.25 -19.74 10.71
C LEU A 344 -9.20 -18.30 10.15
N ILE A 345 -8.64 -18.07 8.96
CA ILE A 345 -8.61 -16.74 8.32
C ILE A 345 -10.02 -16.36 7.88
N THR A 346 -10.70 -17.24 7.14
CA THR A 346 -12.10 -17.06 6.72
C THR A 346 -13.02 -16.81 7.92
N ALA A 347 -12.84 -17.54 9.02
CA ALA A 347 -13.60 -17.36 10.25
C ALA A 347 -13.32 -16.00 10.94
N ASN A 348 -12.06 -15.53 10.98
CA ASN A 348 -11.73 -14.20 11.48
C ASN A 348 -12.41 -13.09 10.66
N THR A 349 -12.47 -13.26 9.34
CA THR A 349 -13.18 -12.36 8.43
C THR A 349 -14.68 -12.36 8.74
N VAL A 350 -15.34 -13.52 8.81
CA VAL A 350 -16.76 -13.65 9.18
C VAL A 350 -17.06 -13.04 10.56
N LEU A 351 -16.25 -13.33 11.58
CA LEU A 351 -16.40 -12.77 12.93
C LEU A 351 -16.27 -11.24 12.94
N SER A 352 -15.43 -10.67 12.07
CA SER A 352 -15.30 -9.22 11.94
C SER A 352 -16.57 -8.58 11.35
N PHE A 353 -17.34 -9.31 10.53
CA PHE A 353 -18.57 -8.82 9.89
C PHE A 353 -19.75 -8.92 10.85
N LEU A 354 -19.91 -10.05 11.55
CA LEU A 354 -20.95 -10.23 12.56
C LEU A 354 -20.85 -9.21 13.71
N ALA A 355 -19.65 -8.65 13.92
CA ALA A 355 -19.35 -7.65 14.94
C ALA A 355 -19.29 -6.18 14.44
N VAL A 356 -19.81 -5.86 13.24
CA VAL A 356 -19.88 -4.46 12.76
C VAL A 356 -20.80 -3.57 13.60
N ASP A 357 -20.60 -2.26 13.51
CA ASP A 357 -21.44 -1.24 14.13
C ASP A 357 -22.55 -0.86 13.14
N TYR A 358 -23.62 -1.66 13.15
CA TYR A 358 -24.84 -1.49 12.35
C TYR A 358 -26.00 -2.25 13.02
N PRO A 359 -27.27 -1.89 12.76
CA PRO A 359 -28.44 -2.65 13.24
C PRO A 359 -28.42 -4.12 12.78
N VAL A 360 -28.79 -5.04 13.68
CA VAL A 360 -28.67 -6.50 13.46
C VAL A 360 -29.68 -7.06 12.46
N ASP A 361 -30.84 -6.42 12.33
CA ASP A 361 -31.89 -6.71 11.34
C ASP A 361 -31.50 -6.26 9.92
N LYS A 362 -30.53 -5.33 9.80
CA LYS A 362 -30.08 -4.77 8.52
C LYS A 362 -28.80 -5.41 7.98
N VAL A 363 -28.13 -6.30 8.73
CA VAL A 363 -26.91 -7.00 8.28
C VAL A 363 -27.15 -8.49 8.12
N SER A 364 -26.75 -9.03 6.96
CA SER A 364 -26.62 -10.47 6.75
C SER A 364 -25.26 -10.81 6.15
N CYS A 365 -24.67 -11.91 6.57
CA CYS A 365 -23.39 -12.43 6.08
C CYS A 365 -23.63 -13.71 5.28
N TYR A 366 -23.13 -13.75 4.05
CA TYR A 366 -23.17 -14.89 3.15
C TYR A 366 -21.75 -15.37 2.88
N VAL A 367 -21.51 -16.66 3.10
CA VAL A 367 -20.22 -17.31 2.83
C VAL A 367 -20.43 -18.33 1.71
N SER A 368 -19.80 -18.09 0.57
CA SER A 368 -19.78 -19.03 -0.56
C SER A 368 -18.54 -19.90 -0.51
N ASP A 369 -18.73 -21.22 -0.41
CA ASP A 369 -17.64 -22.20 -0.51
C ASP A 369 -17.65 -22.85 -1.90
N ASP A 370 -16.66 -22.48 -2.71
CA ASP A 370 -16.48 -23.03 -4.05
C ASP A 370 -15.79 -24.40 -4.04
N GLY A 371 -15.27 -24.86 -2.89
CA GLY A 371 -14.69 -26.18 -2.69
C GLY A 371 -15.68 -27.24 -2.18
N ALA A 372 -16.86 -26.82 -1.69
CA ALA A 372 -17.88 -27.67 -1.05
C ALA A 372 -17.31 -28.56 0.08
N ALA A 373 -16.35 -28.04 0.84
CA ALA A 373 -15.54 -28.83 1.76
C ALA A 373 -16.15 -28.89 3.16
N MET A 374 -16.30 -30.11 3.69
CA MET A 374 -16.84 -30.31 5.05
C MET A 374 -16.05 -29.54 6.12
N LEU A 375 -14.73 -29.38 5.95
CA LEU A 375 -13.88 -28.57 6.84
C LEU A 375 -14.33 -27.10 6.92
N THR A 376 -14.70 -26.48 5.79
CA THR A 376 -15.23 -25.11 5.77
C THR A 376 -16.54 -25.04 6.57
N PHE A 377 -17.42 -26.02 6.36
CA PHE A 377 -18.72 -26.12 7.03
C PHE A 377 -18.59 -26.34 8.54
N GLU A 378 -17.84 -27.34 9.01
CA GLU A 378 -17.58 -27.58 10.45
C GLU A 378 -16.92 -26.34 11.10
N SER A 379 -15.97 -25.70 10.40
CA SER A 379 -15.34 -24.47 10.88
C SER A 379 -16.34 -23.31 11.04
N LEU A 380 -17.33 -23.19 10.14
CA LEU A 380 -18.36 -22.16 10.26
C LEU A 380 -19.34 -22.42 11.41
N VAL A 381 -19.67 -23.69 11.70
CA VAL A 381 -20.49 -24.08 12.87
C VAL A 381 -19.82 -23.65 14.18
N GLU A 382 -18.55 -24.01 14.39
CA GLU A 382 -17.78 -23.57 15.57
C GLU A 382 -17.61 -22.03 15.62
N THR A 383 -17.52 -21.39 14.46
CA THR A 383 -17.42 -19.92 14.36
C THR A 383 -18.73 -19.24 14.74
N ALA A 384 -19.89 -19.81 14.40
CA ALA A 384 -21.19 -19.31 14.84
C ALA A 384 -21.33 -19.39 16.37
N GLU A 385 -20.93 -20.49 16.99
CA GLU A 385 -20.94 -20.63 18.45
C GLU A 385 -19.97 -19.65 19.15
N PHE A 386 -18.76 -19.45 18.61
CA PHE A 386 -17.85 -18.43 19.13
C PHE A 386 -18.39 -17.00 18.93
N ALA A 387 -19.05 -16.71 17.81
CA ALA A 387 -19.65 -15.40 17.52
C ALA A 387 -20.65 -14.98 18.59
N ARG A 388 -21.45 -15.90 19.13
CA ARG A 388 -22.42 -15.66 20.21
C ARG A 388 -21.80 -15.09 21.49
N LYS A 389 -20.53 -15.39 21.74
CA LYS A 389 -19.73 -14.85 22.85
C LYS A 389 -18.94 -13.60 22.44
N TRP A 390 -18.38 -13.60 21.22
CA TRP A 390 -17.49 -12.55 20.72
C TRP A 390 -18.19 -11.25 20.32
N VAL A 391 -19.36 -11.32 19.68
CA VAL A 391 -20.12 -10.15 19.19
C VAL A 391 -20.60 -9.23 20.32
N PRO A 392 -21.26 -9.71 21.40
CA PRO A 392 -21.66 -8.84 22.51
C PRO A 392 -20.44 -8.20 23.19
N PHE A 393 -19.37 -8.96 23.43
CA PHE A 393 -18.10 -8.43 23.95
C PHE A 393 -17.50 -7.33 23.05
N CYS A 394 -17.50 -7.54 21.73
CA CYS A 394 -17.05 -6.56 20.74
C CYS A 394 -17.82 -5.25 20.82
N LYS A 395 -19.17 -5.33 20.82
CA LYS A 395 -20.05 -4.16 20.82
C LYS A 395 -19.97 -3.43 22.16
N LYS A 396 -20.14 -4.14 23.29
CA LYS A 396 -20.09 -3.62 24.67
C LYS A 396 -18.82 -2.82 24.99
N PHE A 397 -17.65 -3.29 24.56
CA PHE A 397 -16.38 -2.61 24.84
C PHE A 397 -15.84 -1.78 23.66
N SER A 398 -16.53 -1.74 22.52
CA SER A 398 -16.10 -1.05 21.29
C SER A 398 -14.63 -1.31 20.98
N ILE A 399 -14.27 -2.59 20.83
CA ILE A 399 -12.89 -2.98 20.50
C ILE A 399 -12.64 -2.88 18.99
N GLU A 400 -11.39 -2.60 18.61
CA GLU A 400 -10.94 -2.63 17.22
C GLU A 400 -9.52 -3.24 17.17
N PRO A 401 -9.19 -4.03 16.13
CA PRO A 401 -10.06 -4.52 15.06
C PRO A 401 -11.12 -5.52 15.57
N ARG A 402 -12.09 -5.87 14.72
CA ARG A 402 -13.18 -6.81 15.06
C ARG A 402 -12.82 -8.29 14.83
N ALA A 403 -11.73 -8.56 14.11
CA ALA A 403 -11.19 -9.92 13.96
C ALA A 403 -10.34 -10.30 15.19
N PRO A 404 -10.65 -11.42 15.89
CA PRO A 404 -10.02 -11.74 17.17
C PRO A 404 -8.52 -12.08 17.07
N GLU A 405 -8.06 -12.80 16.05
CA GLU A 405 -6.63 -13.11 15.85
C GLU A 405 -5.82 -11.82 15.78
N PHE A 406 -6.20 -10.94 14.86
CA PHE A 406 -5.54 -9.65 14.62
C PHE A 406 -5.69 -8.67 15.79
N TYR A 407 -6.69 -8.84 16.68
CA TYR A 407 -6.83 -8.07 17.91
C TYR A 407 -5.95 -8.61 19.05
N PHE A 408 -5.96 -9.93 19.31
CA PHE A 408 -5.21 -10.52 20.42
C PHE A 408 -3.70 -10.61 20.16
N SER A 409 -3.28 -10.64 18.90
CA SER A 409 -1.88 -10.66 18.48
C SER A 409 -1.24 -9.26 18.38
N GLN A 410 -1.99 -8.18 18.64
CA GLN A 410 -1.42 -6.82 18.71
C GLN A 410 -0.61 -6.57 19.98
N LYS A 411 0.58 -5.98 19.79
CA LYS A 411 1.50 -5.55 20.86
C LYS A 411 1.25 -4.11 21.34
N ILE A 412 0.10 -3.52 20.98
CA ILE A 412 -0.33 -2.18 21.40
C ILE A 412 -0.95 -2.28 22.80
N ASP A 413 -0.85 -1.22 23.61
CA ASP A 413 -1.56 -1.15 24.89
C ASP A 413 -3.08 -1.21 24.69
N TYR A 414 -3.66 -2.34 25.09
CA TYR A 414 -5.08 -2.65 24.98
C TYR A 414 -5.93 -2.03 26.09
N LEU A 415 -5.33 -1.43 27.11
CA LEU A 415 -6.04 -0.70 28.18
C LEU A 415 -6.30 0.77 27.81
N LYS A 416 -5.61 1.27 26.78
CA LYS A 416 -5.75 2.64 26.31
C LYS A 416 -7.22 2.96 25.96
N ASP A 417 -7.70 4.10 26.46
CA ASP A 417 -9.04 4.64 26.24
C ASP A 417 -10.20 3.71 26.72
N LYS A 418 -9.93 2.72 27.60
CA LYS A 418 -10.95 1.81 28.15
C LYS A 418 -11.35 2.21 29.58
N VAL A 419 -12.57 2.74 29.70
CA VAL A 419 -13.15 3.24 30.97
C VAL A 419 -13.94 2.20 31.77
N GLN A 420 -14.35 1.08 31.15
CA GLN A 420 -15.23 0.10 31.78
C GLN A 420 -14.49 -0.76 32.82
N PRO A 421 -14.94 -0.84 34.09
CA PRO A 421 -14.19 -1.49 35.17
C PRO A 421 -14.06 -3.01 35.00
N SER A 422 -15.05 -3.67 34.38
CA SER A 422 -15.03 -5.12 34.17
C SER A 422 -14.13 -5.57 33.00
N PHE A 423 -13.68 -4.64 32.15
CA PHE A 423 -12.96 -4.94 30.90
C PHE A 423 -11.74 -5.85 31.10
N VAL A 424 -10.94 -5.62 32.15
CA VAL A 424 -9.74 -6.43 32.43
C VAL A 424 -10.07 -7.87 32.83
N LYS A 425 -11.24 -8.11 33.44
CA LYS A 425 -11.74 -9.45 33.77
C LYS A 425 -12.31 -10.12 32.52
N GLU A 426 -13.23 -9.44 31.84
CA GLU A 426 -13.94 -9.96 30.66
C GLU A 426 -12.98 -10.22 29.49
N ARG A 427 -12.04 -9.32 29.18
CA ARG A 427 -11.01 -9.53 28.14
C ARG A 427 -10.14 -10.75 28.41
N ARG A 428 -9.80 -11.04 29.68
CA ARG A 428 -9.02 -12.24 30.05
C ARG A 428 -9.83 -13.52 29.93
N ALA A 429 -11.13 -13.48 30.21
CA ALA A 429 -12.02 -14.62 29.95
C ALA A 429 -12.15 -14.85 28.44
N MET A 430 -12.50 -13.81 27.68
CA MET A 430 -12.67 -13.87 26.22
C MET A 430 -11.40 -14.30 25.49
N LYS A 431 -10.21 -13.94 25.97
CA LYS A 431 -8.96 -14.46 25.40
C LYS A 431 -8.85 -15.98 25.54
N ARG A 432 -9.21 -16.57 26.69
CA ARG A 432 -9.14 -18.03 26.88
C ARG A 432 -10.14 -18.76 25.98
N GLU A 433 -11.38 -18.28 25.95
CA GLU A 433 -12.44 -18.74 25.03
C GLU A 433 -11.97 -18.73 23.57
N TYR A 434 -11.24 -17.68 23.17
CA TYR A 434 -10.67 -17.58 21.83
C TYR A 434 -9.52 -18.58 21.56
N GLU A 435 -8.58 -18.77 22.48
CA GLU A 435 -7.51 -19.76 22.33
C GLU A 435 -8.08 -21.20 22.28
N GLU A 436 -9.10 -21.51 23.10
CA GLU A 436 -9.81 -22.79 23.07
C GLU A 436 -10.55 -23.01 21.74
N TYR A 437 -11.21 -21.98 21.22
CA TYR A 437 -11.80 -22.01 19.88
C TYR A 437 -10.74 -22.25 18.78
N LYS A 438 -9.61 -21.54 18.84
CA LYS A 438 -8.48 -21.71 17.89
C LYS A 438 -7.93 -23.15 17.93
N VAL A 439 -7.84 -23.76 19.11
CA VAL A 439 -7.46 -25.18 19.26
C VAL A 439 -8.48 -26.11 18.61
N ARG A 440 -9.80 -25.89 18.79
CA ARG A 440 -10.84 -26.71 18.13
C ARG A 440 -10.78 -26.60 16.60
N VAL A 441 -10.63 -25.39 16.06
CA VAL A 441 -10.46 -25.18 14.60
C VAL A 441 -9.22 -25.90 14.08
N ASN A 442 -8.08 -25.80 14.77
CA ASN A 442 -6.84 -26.50 14.37
C ASN A 442 -6.97 -28.04 14.45
N ALA A 443 -7.75 -28.57 15.40
CA ALA A 443 -8.06 -29.99 15.48
C ALA A 443 -8.90 -30.45 14.27
N MET A 444 -9.89 -29.66 13.84
CA MET A 444 -10.68 -29.94 12.63
C MET A 444 -9.81 -29.89 11.36
N VAL A 445 -8.94 -28.89 11.22
CA VAL A 445 -7.98 -28.83 10.09
C VAL A 445 -7.07 -30.06 10.06
N SER A 446 -6.59 -30.52 11.22
CA SER A 446 -5.73 -31.71 11.34
C SER A 446 -6.48 -33.01 11.03
N LYS A 447 -7.76 -33.12 11.42
CA LYS A 447 -8.67 -34.23 11.07
C LYS A 447 -8.92 -34.28 9.55
N ALA A 448 -9.21 -33.12 8.95
CA ALA A 448 -9.56 -32.99 7.54
C ALA A 448 -8.45 -33.35 6.55
N GLN A 449 -7.18 -33.39 6.99
CA GLN A 449 -6.07 -33.90 6.17
C GLN A 449 -6.15 -35.42 5.88
N LYS A 450 -6.99 -36.16 6.63
CA LYS A 450 -7.18 -37.60 6.47
C LYS A 450 -8.59 -37.88 5.96
N THR A 451 -8.74 -37.88 4.64
CA THR A 451 -10.01 -38.24 4.00
C THR A 451 -10.34 -39.72 4.25
N PRO A 452 -11.51 -40.05 4.83
CA PRO A 452 -11.96 -41.44 4.96
C PRO A 452 -12.27 -42.08 3.59
N GLU A 453 -12.16 -43.41 3.49
CA GLU A 453 -12.38 -44.15 2.22
C GLU A 453 -13.86 -44.14 1.81
N GLU A 454 -14.75 -44.21 2.79
CA GLU A 454 -16.21 -44.12 2.66
C GLU A 454 -16.73 -42.70 2.35
N GLY A 455 -15.84 -41.70 2.34
CA GLY A 455 -16.19 -40.29 2.21
C GLY A 455 -16.63 -39.64 3.53
N TRP A 456 -16.74 -38.31 3.53
CA TRP A 456 -17.15 -37.57 4.72
C TRP A 456 -18.62 -37.84 5.07
N SER A 457 -18.92 -37.86 6.37
CA SER A 457 -20.27 -37.99 6.93
C SER A 457 -20.50 -36.93 7.99
N MET A 458 -21.73 -36.39 8.04
CA MET A 458 -22.17 -35.41 9.01
C MET A 458 -22.39 -36.02 10.41
N GLN A 459 -22.54 -35.16 11.43
CA GLN A 459 -22.73 -35.58 12.82
C GLN A 459 -24.05 -36.35 13.06
N ASP A 460 -25.03 -36.22 12.17
CA ASP A 460 -26.29 -36.97 12.18
C ASP A 460 -26.18 -38.36 11.51
N GLY A 461 -25.00 -38.71 10.98
CA GLY A 461 -24.74 -39.97 10.26
C GLY A 461 -25.08 -39.94 8.77
N THR A 462 -25.51 -38.81 8.21
CA THR A 462 -25.75 -38.69 6.76
C THR A 462 -24.45 -38.48 5.97
N PRO A 463 -24.33 -38.99 4.74
CA PRO A 463 -23.16 -38.74 3.89
C PRO A 463 -23.09 -37.28 3.46
N TRP A 464 -21.89 -36.68 3.47
CA TRP A 464 -21.67 -35.30 3.04
C TRP A 464 -21.97 -35.13 1.54
N PRO A 465 -22.92 -34.25 1.13
CA PRO A 465 -23.30 -34.11 -0.27
C PRO A 465 -22.17 -33.58 -1.16
N GLY A 466 -21.22 -32.81 -0.58
CA GLY A 466 -20.04 -32.27 -1.27
C GLY A 466 -18.85 -33.24 -1.37
N ASN A 467 -19.04 -34.56 -1.18
CA ASN A 467 -17.94 -35.54 -1.24
C ASN A 467 -17.21 -35.56 -2.59
N ASN A 468 -17.86 -35.17 -3.69
CA ASN A 468 -17.22 -34.97 -4.98
C ASN A 468 -17.32 -33.49 -5.38
N SER A 469 -16.21 -32.74 -5.30
CA SER A 469 -16.14 -31.30 -5.63
C SER A 469 -16.41 -30.93 -7.10
N ARG A 470 -16.61 -31.93 -7.99
CA ARG A 470 -17.01 -31.73 -9.39
C ARG A 470 -18.45 -32.14 -9.70
N ASP A 471 -19.09 -32.92 -8.83
CA ASP A 471 -20.47 -33.41 -8.98
C ASP A 471 -21.14 -33.45 -7.60
N HIS A 472 -21.77 -32.34 -7.22
CA HIS A 472 -22.48 -32.20 -5.96
C HIS A 472 -23.68 -31.25 -6.10
N PRO A 473 -24.76 -31.48 -5.33
CA PRO A 473 -25.90 -30.58 -5.31
C PRO A 473 -25.54 -29.21 -4.72
N GLY A 474 -26.39 -28.22 -4.98
CA GLY A 474 -26.36 -26.95 -4.26
C GLY A 474 -26.79 -27.16 -2.80
N MET A 475 -26.11 -26.50 -1.87
CA MET A 475 -26.37 -26.58 -0.44
C MET A 475 -26.50 -25.17 0.15
N ILE A 476 -27.51 -24.97 0.98
CA ILE A 476 -27.72 -23.71 1.72
C ILE A 476 -27.98 -24.07 3.18
N GLN A 477 -27.28 -23.43 4.10
CA GLN A 477 -27.50 -23.57 5.54
C GLN A 477 -27.53 -22.20 6.21
N VAL A 478 -28.47 -21.98 7.12
CA VAL A 478 -28.53 -20.78 7.96
C VAL A 478 -28.12 -21.16 9.38
N PHE A 479 -27.17 -20.43 9.98
CA PHE A 479 -26.62 -20.72 11.32
C PHE A 479 -27.09 -19.71 12.39
N LEU A 480 -27.03 -18.42 12.06
CA LEU A 480 -27.43 -17.31 12.92
C LEU A 480 -28.55 -16.50 12.27
N GLY A 481 -29.23 -15.66 13.05
CA GLY A 481 -30.36 -14.83 12.63
C GLY A 481 -31.59 -15.09 13.50
N HIS A 482 -32.75 -14.54 13.10
CA HIS A 482 -34.00 -14.61 13.88
C HIS A 482 -34.47 -16.04 14.20
N THR A 483 -34.28 -16.98 13.27
CA THR A 483 -34.60 -18.41 13.44
C THR A 483 -33.46 -19.23 14.06
N GLY A 484 -32.28 -18.62 14.26
CA GLY A 484 -31.06 -19.28 14.71
C GLY A 484 -30.75 -19.04 16.18
N ALA A 485 -29.50 -19.31 16.57
CA ALA A 485 -29.05 -19.11 17.93
C ALA A 485 -28.90 -17.62 18.29
N ARG A 486 -29.42 -17.23 19.47
CA ARG A 486 -29.25 -15.90 20.08
C ARG A 486 -27.92 -15.79 20.82
N ASP A 487 -27.49 -14.56 21.11
CA ASP A 487 -26.29 -14.29 21.90
C ASP A 487 -26.46 -14.71 23.38
N THR A 488 -25.40 -14.56 24.19
CA THR A 488 -25.43 -14.91 25.62
C THR A 488 -26.30 -14.01 26.50
N GLU A 489 -26.74 -12.86 25.98
CA GLU A 489 -27.59 -11.88 26.66
C GLU A 489 -29.06 -11.96 26.21
N GLY A 490 -29.38 -12.80 25.20
CA GLY A 490 -30.71 -13.01 24.64
C GLY A 490 -31.02 -12.19 23.37
N ASN A 491 -30.07 -11.39 22.90
CA ASN A 491 -30.22 -10.55 21.71
C ASN A 491 -30.04 -11.35 20.42
N GLU A 492 -30.55 -10.81 19.33
CA GLU A 492 -30.39 -11.39 17.99
C GLU A 492 -29.04 -11.01 17.36
N LEU A 493 -28.49 -11.94 16.60
CA LEU A 493 -27.23 -11.80 15.88
C LEU A 493 -27.51 -11.64 14.38
N PRO A 494 -26.64 -10.95 13.61
CA PRO A 494 -26.76 -10.87 12.16
C PRO A 494 -26.85 -12.26 11.53
N ARG A 495 -27.66 -12.40 10.47
CA ARG A 495 -27.86 -13.70 9.82
C ARG A 495 -26.55 -14.21 9.23
N LEU A 496 -26.24 -15.48 9.40
CA LEU A 496 -25.10 -16.14 8.75
C LEU A 496 -25.61 -17.28 7.85
N VAL A 497 -25.38 -17.15 6.55
CA VAL A 497 -25.80 -18.09 5.51
C VAL A 497 -24.57 -18.70 4.83
N TYR A 498 -24.43 -20.02 4.88
CA TYR A 498 -23.50 -20.79 4.07
C TYR A 498 -24.16 -21.18 2.76
N VAL A 499 -23.43 -21.03 1.66
CA VAL A 499 -23.88 -21.37 0.30
C VAL A 499 -22.78 -22.15 -0.41
N SER A 500 -23.11 -23.33 -0.92
CA SER A 500 -22.30 -24.04 -1.91
C SER A 500 -23.15 -24.18 -3.16
N ARG A 501 -22.66 -23.69 -4.30
CA ARG A 501 -23.37 -23.78 -5.59
C ARG A 501 -23.49 -25.24 -6.03
N GLU A 502 -24.45 -25.55 -6.90
CA GLU A 502 -24.46 -26.85 -7.58
C GLU A 502 -23.30 -26.90 -8.60
N LYS A 503 -22.57 -28.02 -8.64
CA LYS A 503 -21.54 -28.27 -9.67
C LYS A 503 -21.75 -29.64 -10.27
N ARG A 504 -21.64 -29.69 -11.60
CA ARG A 504 -21.77 -30.92 -12.41
C ARG A 504 -20.63 -31.02 -13.41
N PRO A 505 -20.22 -32.24 -13.82
CA PRO A 505 -19.34 -32.44 -14.96
C PRO A 505 -19.95 -31.87 -16.25
N GLY A 506 -19.14 -31.26 -17.11
CA GLY A 506 -19.59 -30.64 -18.37
C GLY A 506 -20.11 -29.20 -18.24
N TYR A 507 -20.45 -28.75 -17.02
CA TYR A 507 -20.83 -27.36 -16.76
C TYR A 507 -19.60 -26.47 -16.49
N GLN A 508 -19.63 -25.23 -16.98
CA GLN A 508 -18.60 -24.21 -16.71
C GLN A 508 -19.01 -23.35 -15.52
N HIS A 509 -18.16 -23.29 -14.49
CA HIS A 509 -18.54 -22.74 -13.17
C HIS A 509 -18.02 -21.33 -12.88
N HIS A 510 -17.24 -20.75 -13.81
CA HIS A 510 -16.79 -19.34 -13.80
C HIS A 510 -16.06 -18.85 -12.53
N LYS A 511 -15.54 -19.75 -11.68
CA LYS A 511 -14.76 -19.43 -10.45
C LYS A 511 -15.51 -18.41 -9.57
N LYS A 512 -14.78 -17.43 -9.01
CA LYS A 512 -15.30 -16.35 -8.14
C LYS A 512 -16.44 -15.57 -8.80
N ALA A 513 -16.31 -15.14 -10.06
CA ALA A 513 -17.39 -14.44 -10.78
C ALA A 513 -18.74 -15.19 -10.72
N GLY A 514 -18.74 -16.50 -10.92
CA GLY A 514 -19.95 -17.33 -10.79
C GLY A 514 -20.40 -17.54 -9.34
N ALA A 515 -19.47 -17.55 -8.38
CA ALA A 515 -19.77 -17.62 -6.95
C ALA A 515 -20.51 -16.35 -6.48
N GLU A 516 -19.97 -15.17 -6.82
CA GLU A 516 -20.60 -13.87 -6.54
C GLU A 516 -21.98 -13.77 -7.23
N ASN A 517 -22.10 -14.16 -8.50
CA ASN A 517 -23.39 -14.11 -9.21
C ASN A 517 -24.46 -15.02 -8.57
N ALA A 518 -24.10 -16.22 -8.10
CA ALA A 518 -25.02 -17.06 -7.34
C ALA A 518 -25.37 -16.45 -5.98
N LEU A 519 -24.41 -15.83 -5.29
CA LEU A 519 -24.67 -15.08 -4.05
C LEU A 519 -25.64 -13.91 -4.27
N VAL A 520 -25.51 -13.15 -5.38
CA VAL A 520 -26.47 -12.08 -5.73
C VAL A 520 -27.89 -12.63 -5.83
N ARG A 521 -28.08 -13.76 -6.54
CA ARG A 521 -29.40 -14.37 -6.74
C ARG A 521 -29.97 -14.94 -5.45
N VAL A 522 -29.19 -15.70 -4.70
CA VAL A 522 -29.64 -16.37 -3.47
C VAL A 522 -30.00 -15.34 -2.38
N SER A 523 -29.22 -14.26 -2.25
CA SER A 523 -29.52 -13.24 -1.25
C SER A 523 -30.73 -12.38 -1.64
N ALA A 524 -31.05 -12.23 -2.93
CA ALA A 524 -32.30 -11.61 -3.38
C ALA A 524 -33.54 -12.40 -2.93
N VAL A 525 -33.47 -13.74 -2.91
CA VAL A 525 -34.57 -14.59 -2.44
C VAL A 525 -34.68 -14.59 -0.91
N LEU A 526 -33.55 -14.47 -0.19
CA LEU A 526 -33.50 -14.67 1.27
C LEU A 526 -33.55 -13.38 2.12
N THR A 527 -33.03 -12.25 1.63
CA THR A 527 -32.94 -10.97 2.37
C THR A 527 -33.21 -9.71 1.53
N ASN A 528 -32.96 -9.75 0.22
CA ASN A 528 -33.12 -8.66 -0.74
C ASN A 528 -32.53 -7.31 -0.30
N ALA A 529 -31.31 -7.31 0.24
CA ALA A 529 -30.66 -6.06 0.65
C ALA A 529 -30.30 -5.21 -0.58
N PRO A 530 -30.63 -3.90 -0.63
CA PRO A 530 -30.33 -3.03 -1.77
C PRO A 530 -28.83 -2.80 -1.99
N PHE A 531 -28.01 -3.03 -0.95
CA PHE A 531 -26.56 -2.91 -1.00
C PHE A 531 -25.86 -4.24 -0.69
N ILE A 532 -24.81 -4.53 -1.45
CA ILE A 532 -23.99 -5.75 -1.33
C ILE A 532 -22.53 -5.34 -1.07
N LEU A 533 -21.94 -5.81 0.02
CA LEU A 533 -20.54 -5.58 0.37
C LEU A 533 -19.72 -6.84 0.06
N ASN A 534 -18.86 -6.79 -0.95
CA ASN A 534 -17.96 -7.90 -1.27
C ASN A 534 -16.58 -7.76 -0.60
N LEU A 535 -16.12 -8.85 0.02
CA LEU A 535 -14.79 -9.00 0.61
C LEU A 535 -14.19 -10.40 0.36
N ASP A 536 -12.86 -10.44 0.30
CA ASP A 536 -12.09 -11.67 0.11
C ASP A 536 -11.91 -12.37 1.48
N CYS A 537 -11.78 -13.69 1.49
CA CYS A 537 -11.62 -14.47 2.72
C CYS A 537 -10.43 -13.99 3.58
N ASP A 538 -9.39 -13.41 2.97
CA ASP A 538 -8.20 -12.86 3.62
C ASP A 538 -8.29 -11.38 4.02
N HIS A 539 -9.45 -10.73 3.86
CA HIS A 539 -9.69 -9.32 4.21
C HIS A 539 -10.80 -9.15 5.27
N TYR A 540 -10.44 -8.60 6.43
CA TYR A 540 -11.33 -8.40 7.58
C TYR A 540 -11.70 -6.93 7.82
N VAL A 541 -12.80 -6.68 8.53
CA VAL A 541 -13.22 -5.34 8.99
C VAL A 541 -12.31 -4.88 10.13
N LYS A 542 -11.53 -3.83 9.89
CA LYS A 542 -10.72 -3.16 10.91
C LYS A 542 -11.51 -2.06 11.62
N ASN A 543 -12.14 -1.16 10.86
CA ASN A 543 -12.99 -0.08 11.39
C ASN A 543 -14.45 -0.50 11.28
N SER A 544 -15.13 -0.74 12.41
CA SER A 544 -16.52 -1.20 12.44
C SER A 544 -17.53 -0.21 11.86
N LYS A 545 -17.14 1.06 11.65
CA LYS A 545 -17.97 2.11 11.06
C LYS A 545 -17.92 2.17 9.54
N ALA A 546 -17.08 1.36 8.87
CA ALA A 546 -16.93 1.37 7.41
C ALA A 546 -18.26 1.26 6.63
N VAL A 547 -19.22 0.49 7.16
CA VAL A 547 -20.58 0.32 6.60
C VAL A 547 -21.34 1.65 6.64
N ARG A 548 -21.37 2.30 7.81
CA ARG A 548 -22.00 3.62 8.02
C ARG A 548 -21.35 4.67 7.11
N GLU A 549 -20.03 4.63 6.95
CA GLU A 549 -19.30 5.52 6.04
C GLU A 549 -19.66 5.31 4.56
N ALA A 550 -19.94 4.08 4.12
CA ALA A 550 -20.47 3.82 2.78
C ALA A 550 -21.90 4.34 2.61
N MET A 551 -22.76 4.17 3.63
CA MET A 551 -24.14 4.68 3.61
C MET A 551 -24.21 6.20 3.55
N CYS A 552 -23.23 6.92 4.11
CA CYS A 552 -23.11 8.39 3.96
C CYS A 552 -23.03 8.86 2.50
N PHE A 553 -22.66 7.97 1.56
CA PHE A 553 -22.68 8.27 0.12
C PHE A 553 -23.88 7.65 -0.60
N LEU A 554 -24.23 6.41 -0.26
CA LEU A 554 -25.25 5.62 -0.97
C LEU A 554 -26.69 6.04 -0.61
N MET A 555 -26.92 6.47 0.63
CA MET A 555 -28.22 6.95 1.12
C MET A 555 -28.40 8.48 0.98
N ASP A 556 -27.40 9.19 0.46
CA ASP A 556 -27.48 10.62 0.20
C ASP A 556 -28.40 10.89 -1.02
N PRO A 557 -29.51 11.64 -0.89
CA PRO A 557 -30.44 11.86 -1.99
C PRO A 557 -29.87 12.60 -3.20
N GLU A 558 -28.82 13.42 -3.01
CA GLU A 558 -28.16 14.17 -4.08
C GLU A 558 -27.02 13.38 -4.71
N VAL A 559 -26.20 12.73 -3.87
CA VAL A 559 -24.99 12.04 -4.33
C VAL A 559 -25.26 10.59 -4.73
N GLY A 560 -26.06 9.86 -3.94
CA GLY A 560 -26.18 8.40 -3.98
C GLY A 560 -26.94 7.83 -5.17
N ARG A 561 -27.90 8.57 -5.74
CA ARG A 561 -28.74 8.11 -6.86
C ARG A 561 -27.95 7.61 -8.08
N ASP A 562 -26.81 8.23 -8.37
CA ASP A 562 -25.95 7.86 -9.51
C ASP A 562 -24.78 6.93 -9.11
N VAL A 563 -24.70 6.49 -7.85
CA VAL A 563 -23.57 5.71 -7.32
C VAL A 563 -23.82 4.21 -7.47
N CYS A 564 -22.98 3.54 -8.27
CA CYS A 564 -23.02 2.07 -8.40
C CYS A 564 -22.20 1.35 -7.33
N TYR A 565 -21.10 1.93 -6.85
CA TYR A 565 -20.33 1.39 -5.73
C TYR A 565 -19.45 2.42 -5.01
N VAL A 566 -19.17 2.13 -3.74
CA VAL A 566 -18.15 2.80 -2.93
C VAL A 566 -16.97 1.83 -2.75
N GLN A 567 -15.79 2.21 -3.27
CA GLN A 567 -14.53 1.46 -3.13
C GLN A 567 -13.70 2.03 -1.99
N PHE A 568 -13.19 1.16 -1.13
CA PHE A 568 -12.23 1.51 -0.07
C PHE A 568 -10.79 1.12 -0.48
N PRO A 569 -9.74 1.77 0.06
CA PRO A 569 -8.35 1.37 -0.13
C PRO A 569 -8.10 -0.03 0.46
N GLN A 570 -7.49 -0.92 -0.33
CA GLN A 570 -6.90 -2.14 0.22
C GLN A 570 -5.66 -1.76 1.02
N ARG A 571 -5.55 -2.30 2.24
CA ARG A 571 -4.40 -2.15 3.11
C ARG A 571 -4.06 -3.51 3.69
N PHE A 572 -2.79 -3.77 3.95
CA PHE A 572 -2.35 -5.08 4.40
C PHE A 572 -1.71 -5.04 5.79
N ASP A 573 -1.65 -6.20 6.43
CA ASP A 573 -0.80 -6.50 7.59
C ASP A 573 0.36 -7.44 7.16
N GLY A 574 1.31 -7.67 8.07
CA GLY A 574 2.42 -8.62 7.85
C GLY A 574 3.54 -8.13 6.91
N ILE A 575 3.48 -6.90 6.41
CA ILE A 575 4.52 -6.33 5.55
C ILE A 575 5.75 -5.91 6.39
N ASP A 576 6.94 -6.22 5.87
CA ASP A 576 8.22 -5.77 6.45
C ASP A 576 8.34 -4.24 6.49
N ARG A 577 9.07 -3.69 7.47
CA ARG A 577 9.35 -2.25 7.58
C ARG A 577 9.98 -1.67 6.32
N SER A 578 10.73 -2.48 5.55
CA SER A 578 11.36 -2.05 4.31
C SER A 578 10.48 -2.16 3.05
N ASP A 579 9.23 -2.65 3.17
CA ASP A 579 8.29 -2.97 2.07
C ASP A 579 8.95 -3.25 0.71
N ARG A 580 9.89 -4.20 0.70
CA ARG A 580 10.81 -4.46 -0.41
C ARG A 580 10.12 -4.82 -1.73
N TYR A 581 8.88 -5.31 -1.65
CA TYR A 581 8.08 -5.77 -2.78
C TYR A 581 6.90 -4.82 -3.09
N ALA A 582 6.89 -3.62 -2.51
CA ALA A 582 5.87 -2.58 -2.69
C ALA A 582 4.43 -3.10 -2.49
N ASN A 583 4.24 -3.96 -1.49
CA ASN A 583 2.98 -4.66 -1.25
C ASN A 583 1.86 -3.70 -0.80
N HIS A 584 2.17 -2.56 -0.17
CA HIS A 584 1.15 -1.56 0.15
C HIS A 584 0.54 -0.88 -1.07
N ASN A 585 1.24 -0.87 -2.22
CA ASN A 585 0.82 -0.23 -3.47
C ASN A 585 0.26 1.20 -3.27
N THR A 586 0.92 2.01 -2.45
CA THR A 586 0.43 3.33 -2.02
C THR A 586 0.29 4.30 -3.19
N VAL A 587 1.14 4.22 -4.22
CA VAL A 587 1.01 5.07 -5.41
C VAL A 587 -0.34 4.87 -6.10
N PHE A 588 -0.77 3.61 -6.29
CA PHE A 588 -2.05 3.31 -6.93
C PHE A 588 -3.26 3.75 -6.08
N PHE A 589 -3.27 3.43 -4.78
CA PHE A 589 -4.41 3.75 -3.91
C PHE A 589 -4.45 5.23 -3.46
N ASP A 590 -3.30 5.82 -3.13
CA ASP A 590 -3.20 7.16 -2.53
C ASP A 590 -2.89 8.28 -3.55
N VAL A 591 -2.58 7.95 -4.80
CA VAL A 591 -2.41 8.91 -5.92
C VAL A 591 -3.44 8.63 -7.02
N ASN A 592 -3.39 7.46 -7.67
CA ASN A 592 -4.17 7.21 -8.88
C ASN A 592 -5.68 7.19 -8.60
N MET A 593 -6.13 6.41 -7.61
CA MET A 593 -7.58 6.28 -7.30
C MET A 593 -8.24 7.60 -6.90
N ARG A 594 -7.54 8.47 -6.18
CA ARG A 594 -8.03 9.84 -5.85
C ARG A 594 -8.12 10.74 -7.08
N GLY A 595 -7.25 10.54 -8.08
CA GLY A 595 -7.35 11.18 -9.40
C GLY A 595 -8.63 10.78 -10.14
N LEU A 596 -8.91 9.47 -10.18
CA LEU A 596 -10.11 8.90 -10.84
C LEU A 596 -11.42 9.30 -10.16
N ASP A 597 -11.43 9.38 -8.83
CA ASP A 597 -12.60 9.82 -8.04
C ASP A 597 -13.08 11.24 -8.42
N GLY A 598 -12.17 12.11 -8.87
CA GLY A 598 -12.51 13.45 -9.37
C GLY A 598 -13.09 13.47 -10.79
N ILE A 599 -13.10 12.33 -11.51
CA ILE A 599 -13.57 12.21 -12.89
C ILE A 599 -14.94 11.50 -12.92
N GLN A 600 -14.95 10.19 -12.72
CA GLN A 600 -16.15 9.34 -12.73
C GLN A 600 -16.16 8.32 -11.59
N GLY A 601 -15.08 8.22 -10.82
CA GLY A 601 -14.94 7.29 -9.73
C GLY A 601 -13.75 6.33 -9.90
N PRO A 602 -13.32 5.66 -8.83
CA PRO A 602 -12.30 4.61 -8.86
C PRO A 602 -12.74 3.41 -9.71
N MET A 603 -11.80 2.54 -10.07
CA MET A 603 -12.11 1.23 -10.63
C MET A 603 -12.39 0.22 -9.51
N TYR A 604 -13.19 -0.79 -9.77
CA TYR A 604 -13.37 -1.91 -8.86
C TYR A 604 -12.11 -2.81 -8.88
N VAL A 605 -11.59 -3.15 -7.70
CA VAL A 605 -10.35 -3.93 -7.52
C VAL A 605 -10.56 -5.25 -6.74
N GLY A 606 -11.76 -5.84 -6.86
CA GLY A 606 -12.04 -7.21 -6.44
C GLY A 606 -12.42 -7.42 -4.98
N THR A 607 -12.22 -6.43 -4.10
CA THR A 607 -12.52 -6.52 -2.66
C THR A 607 -12.73 -5.15 -2.01
N GLY A 608 -13.44 -5.11 -0.86
CA GLY A 608 -13.63 -3.88 -0.07
C GLY A 608 -14.56 -2.86 -0.74
N CYS A 609 -15.64 -3.35 -1.35
CA CYS A 609 -16.59 -2.54 -2.12
C CYS A 609 -18.03 -2.75 -1.64
N VAL A 610 -18.78 -1.64 -1.51
CA VAL A 610 -20.24 -1.68 -1.33
C VAL A 610 -20.92 -1.32 -2.65
N PHE A 611 -21.57 -2.28 -3.28
CA PHE A 611 -22.31 -2.16 -4.54
C PHE A 611 -23.79 -1.86 -4.32
N ASN A 612 -24.38 -1.11 -5.26
CA ASN A 612 -25.82 -1.02 -5.46
C ASN A 612 -26.30 -2.24 -6.27
N ARG A 613 -27.26 -3.00 -5.71
CA ARG A 613 -27.83 -4.22 -6.33
C ARG A 613 -28.43 -3.94 -7.71
N GLN A 614 -29.18 -2.84 -7.87
CA GLN A 614 -29.81 -2.50 -9.16
C GLN A 614 -28.77 -2.18 -10.24
N ALA A 615 -27.60 -1.66 -9.86
CA ALA A 615 -26.49 -1.44 -10.78
C ALA A 615 -25.82 -2.76 -11.22
N LEU A 616 -25.76 -3.77 -10.34
CA LEU A 616 -25.29 -5.13 -10.66
C LEU A 616 -26.27 -5.90 -11.55
N TYR A 617 -27.58 -5.74 -11.32
CA TYR A 617 -28.64 -6.20 -12.23
C TYR A 617 -28.61 -5.55 -13.62
N GLY A 618 -27.77 -4.52 -13.81
CA GLY A 618 -27.47 -3.95 -15.12
C GLY A 618 -28.44 -2.86 -15.59
N TYR A 619 -29.31 -2.37 -14.69
CA TYR A 619 -30.11 -1.16 -14.93
C TYR A 619 -29.20 0.07 -15.16
N SER A 620 -29.78 1.11 -15.76
CA SER A 620 -29.14 2.44 -15.88
C SER A 620 -29.42 3.28 -14.62
N PRO A 621 -28.58 4.27 -14.26
CA PRO A 621 -28.84 5.12 -13.11
C PRO A 621 -30.20 5.84 -13.21
N PRO A 622 -30.99 5.93 -12.12
CA PRO A 622 -32.34 6.50 -12.12
C PRO A 622 -32.44 7.93 -12.66
N SER A 623 -31.38 8.74 -12.53
CA SER A 623 -31.34 10.11 -13.08
C SER A 623 -31.62 10.17 -14.58
N MET A 624 -31.28 9.12 -15.35
CA MET A 624 -31.55 9.06 -16.79
C MET A 624 -33.00 8.75 -17.15
N ALA A 625 -33.82 8.22 -16.23
CA ALA A 625 -35.25 8.00 -16.50
C ALA A 625 -36.02 9.32 -16.68
N ASN A 626 -35.53 10.42 -16.07
CA ASN A 626 -36.16 11.75 -16.14
C ASN A 626 -35.74 12.58 -17.36
N LEU A 627 -34.88 12.07 -18.25
CA LEU A 627 -34.56 12.71 -19.53
C LEU A 627 -35.65 12.45 -20.58
N SER A 628 -36.87 12.85 -20.24
CA SER A 628 -37.97 13.03 -21.18
C SER A 628 -37.57 14.03 -22.26
N VAL A 629 -37.95 13.76 -23.51
CA VAL A 629 -37.52 14.51 -24.70
C VAL A 629 -38.19 15.89 -24.72
N SER A 630 -37.57 16.87 -24.06
CA SER A 630 -37.91 18.28 -24.20
C SER A 630 -37.45 18.78 -25.57
N SER A 631 -38.39 18.81 -26.52
CA SER A 631 -38.19 19.36 -27.87
C SER A 631 -38.04 20.88 -27.83
N CYS A 632 -36.85 21.38 -27.50
CA CYS A 632 -36.52 22.80 -27.63
C CYS A 632 -36.10 23.10 -29.08
N CYS A 633 -37.07 23.53 -29.88
CA CYS A 633 -36.83 23.98 -31.24
C CYS A 633 -36.14 25.36 -31.25
N CYS A 634 -34.84 25.42 -31.58
CA CYS A 634 -34.20 26.57 -32.23
C CYS A 634 -32.80 26.20 -32.77
N PHE A 635 -32.43 26.80 -33.92
CA PHE A 635 -31.16 26.70 -34.67
C PHE A 635 -30.93 25.45 -35.56
N PRO A 636 -30.69 25.65 -36.88
CA PRO A 636 -30.43 24.55 -37.81
C PRO A 636 -28.92 24.31 -38.04
N SER A 637 -28.45 23.07 -37.86
CA SER A 637 -27.13 22.65 -38.35
C SER A 637 -27.16 21.27 -39.02
N LYS A 638 -26.69 21.27 -40.28
CA LYS A 638 -26.43 20.19 -41.25
C LYS A 638 -26.47 18.73 -40.77
N SER A 639 -27.06 17.89 -41.63
CA SER A 639 -27.35 16.47 -41.45
C SER A 639 -26.13 15.56 -41.25
N THR A 640 -26.10 14.88 -40.11
CA THR A 640 -25.44 13.58 -39.93
C THR A 640 -26.52 12.50 -39.75
N LYS A 641 -26.47 11.42 -40.53
CA LYS A 641 -27.53 10.39 -40.55
C LYS A 641 -27.74 9.74 -39.16
N ASP A 642 -29.00 9.56 -38.80
CA ASP A 642 -29.47 9.06 -37.52
C ASP A 642 -28.91 7.69 -37.10
N VAL A 643 -28.01 7.68 -36.12
CA VAL A 643 -27.74 6.49 -35.29
C VAL A 643 -28.93 6.16 -34.39
N SER A 644 -29.78 7.17 -34.08
CA SER A 644 -31.04 6.99 -33.36
C SER A 644 -32.01 6.03 -34.08
N ARG A 645 -32.05 6.12 -35.42
CA ARG A 645 -32.82 5.21 -36.29
C ARG A 645 -32.18 3.84 -36.30
N VAL A 646 -30.88 3.69 -36.53
CA VAL A 646 -30.23 2.36 -36.52
C VAL A 646 -30.42 1.62 -35.18
N SER A 647 -30.37 2.30 -34.03
CA SER A 647 -30.65 1.66 -32.73
C SER A 647 -32.13 1.34 -32.51
N ARG A 648 -33.05 2.19 -32.98
CA ARG A 648 -34.49 1.90 -32.99
C ARG A 648 -34.83 0.76 -33.94
N ASP A 649 -34.23 0.73 -35.12
CA ASP A 649 -34.49 -0.21 -36.19
C ASP A 649 -33.85 -1.57 -35.87
N ALA A 650 -32.73 -1.61 -35.14
CA ALA A 650 -32.19 -2.85 -34.55
C ALA A 650 -33.10 -3.40 -33.43
N LYS A 651 -33.56 -2.56 -32.50
CA LYS A 651 -34.57 -2.97 -31.50
C LYS A 651 -35.89 -3.37 -32.15
N ARG A 652 -36.28 -2.71 -33.23
CA ARG A 652 -37.47 -3.04 -34.01
C ARG A 652 -37.29 -4.33 -34.79
N ALA A 653 -36.10 -4.65 -35.28
CA ALA A 653 -35.80 -5.93 -35.92
C ALA A 653 -35.75 -7.09 -34.92
N GLU A 654 -35.21 -6.89 -33.70
CA GLU A 654 -35.35 -7.88 -32.61
C GLU A 654 -36.81 -8.07 -32.21
N LEU A 655 -37.58 -6.97 -32.07
CA LEU A 655 -39.00 -7.02 -31.75
C LEU A 655 -39.81 -7.67 -32.89
N GLU A 656 -39.52 -7.37 -34.15
CA GLU A 656 -40.16 -7.97 -35.33
C GLU A 656 -39.77 -9.45 -35.50
N ALA A 657 -38.55 -9.86 -35.14
CA ALA A 657 -38.15 -11.26 -35.07
C ALA A 657 -38.86 -12.03 -33.94
N ALA A 658 -39.03 -11.41 -32.76
CA ALA A 658 -39.83 -11.97 -31.67
C ALA A 658 -41.33 -12.04 -32.03
N ILE A 659 -41.86 -11.03 -32.74
CA ILE A 659 -43.23 -11.00 -33.28
C ILE A 659 -43.42 -12.06 -34.36
N TYR A 660 -42.43 -12.31 -35.22
CA TYR A 660 -42.47 -13.33 -36.27
C TYR A 660 -42.58 -14.74 -35.70
N ASN A 661 -41.83 -15.04 -34.63
CA ASN A 661 -41.91 -16.32 -33.91
C ASN A 661 -43.22 -16.51 -33.10
N LEU A 662 -44.07 -15.48 -33.00
CA LEU A 662 -45.35 -15.49 -32.27
C LEU A 662 -46.57 -15.28 -33.20
N ARG A 663 -46.44 -15.54 -34.50
CA ARG A 663 -47.52 -15.39 -35.49
C ARG A 663 -48.50 -16.57 -35.57
N GLU A 664 -48.41 -17.55 -34.67
CA GLU A 664 -49.34 -18.70 -34.61
C GLU A 664 -50.35 -18.63 -33.45
N ILE A 665 -50.44 -17.50 -32.73
CA ILE A 665 -51.35 -17.32 -31.58
C ILE A 665 -52.21 -16.06 -31.76
N ASP A 666 -53.18 -16.12 -32.68
CA ASP A 666 -54.07 -15.01 -33.09
C ASP A 666 -55.18 -14.64 -32.08
N ASN A 667 -54.96 -14.82 -30.77
CA ASN A 667 -56.03 -14.79 -29.74
C ASN A 667 -55.78 -13.90 -28.51
N TYR A 668 -54.82 -12.96 -28.54
CA TYR A 668 -54.51 -12.05 -27.40
C TYR A 668 -54.53 -10.56 -27.80
N ASP A 669 -54.93 -9.69 -26.86
CA ASP A 669 -54.94 -8.23 -27.04
C ASP A 669 -53.52 -7.62 -27.13
N GLU A 670 -53.37 -6.44 -27.74
CA GLU A 670 -52.07 -5.77 -27.87
C GLU A 670 -51.42 -5.47 -26.50
N ASN A 671 -52.24 -5.15 -25.48
CA ASN A 671 -51.75 -4.93 -24.12
C ASN A 671 -51.21 -6.22 -23.49
N GLU A 672 -51.96 -7.32 -23.60
CA GLU A 672 -51.56 -8.64 -23.08
C GLU A 672 -50.28 -9.11 -23.77
N ARG A 673 -50.19 -8.94 -25.10
CA ARG A 673 -48.98 -9.19 -25.89
C ARG A 673 -47.79 -8.37 -25.40
N SER A 674 -48.00 -7.09 -25.04
CA SER A 674 -46.94 -6.23 -24.51
C SER A 674 -46.44 -6.65 -23.12
N MET A 675 -47.36 -7.10 -22.24
CA MET A 675 -47.00 -7.62 -20.91
C MET A 675 -46.27 -8.97 -21.01
N LEU A 676 -46.73 -9.87 -21.89
CA LEU A 676 -46.06 -11.14 -22.20
C LEU A 676 -44.66 -10.92 -22.76
N ILE A 677 -44.48 -10.00 -23.73
CA ILE A 677 -43.15 -9.64 -24.26
C ILE A 677 -42.24 -9.07 -23.16
N SER A 678 -42.78 -8.24 -22.26
CA SER A 678 -42.05 -7.70 -21.11
C SER A 678 -41.59 -8.82 -20.17
N GLN A 679 -42.50 -9.72 -19.77
CA GLN A 679 -42.21 -10.85 -18.90
C GLN A 679 -41.18 -11.82 -19.52
N MET A 680 -41.37 -12.23 -20.78
CA MET A 680 -40.39 -13.07 -21.50
C MET A 680 -39.02 -12.38 -21.61
N SER A 681 -38.97 -11.04 -21.69
CA SER A 681 -37.71 -10.30 -21.67
C SER A 681 -37.04 -10.36 -20.30
N PHE A 682 -37.79 -10.30 -19.20
CA PHE A 682 -37.26 -10.50 -17.85
C PHE A 682 -36.79 -11.93 -17.61
N GLU A 683 -37.55 -12.94 -18.06
CA GLU A 683 -37.16 -14.36 -17.96
C GLU A 683 -35.86 -14.66 -18.74
N LYS A 684 -35.72 -14.14 -19.96
CA LYS A 684 -34.46 -14.23 -20.73
C LYS A 684 -33.30 -13.50 -20.02
N THR A 685 -33.59 -12.40 -19.32
CA THR A 685 -32.57 -11.55 -18.71
C THR A 685 -32.07 -12.10 -17.37
N PHE A 686 -33.01 -12.45 -16.48
CA PHE A 686 -32.77 -12.80 -15.08
C PHE A 686 -32.89 -14.30 -14.77
N GLY A 687 -33.48 -15.10 -15.67
CA GLY A 687 -33.74 -16.53 -15.49
C GLY A 687 -35.21 -16.84 -15.18
N LEU A 688 -35.54 -18.13 -15.06
CA LEU A 688 -36.92 -18.63 -15.02
C LEU A 688 -37.62 -18.48 -13.66
N SER A 689 -36.90 -18.08 -12.60
CA SER A 689 -37.49 -17.91 -11.26
C SER A 689 -38.34 -16.63 -11.20
N THR A 690 -39.66 -16.80 -11.13
CA THR A 690 -40.61 -15.68 -10.94
C THR A 690 -40.38 -14.98 -9.61
N VAL A 691 -40.11 -15.73 -8.54
CA VAL A 691 -39.80 -15.20 -7.20
C VAL A 691 -38.56 -14.31 -7.23
N PHE A 692 -37.51 -14.71 -7.95
CA PHE A 692 -36.32 -13.88 -8.12
C PHE A 692 -36.61 -12.63 -8.96
N ILE A 693 -37.39 -12.74 -10.05
CA ILE A 693 -37.78 -11.58 -10.88
C ILE A 693 -38.58 -10.56 -10.06
N GLU A 694 -39.61 -11.00 -9.32
CA GLU A 694 -40.43 -10.14 -8.45
C GLU A 694 -39.59 -9.45 -7.37
N SER A 695 -38.68 -10.19 -6.73
CA SER A 695 -37.73 -9.64 -5.76
C SER A 695 -36.78 -8.60 -6.38
N ALA A 696 -36.26 -8.87 -7.59
CA ALA A 696 -35.34 -7.98 -8.29
C ALA A 696 -36.00 -6.67 -8.79
N LEU A 697 -37.30 -6.70 -9.10
CA LEU A 697 -38.10 -5.54 -9.51
C LEU A 697 -38.36 -4.53 -8.37
N MET A 698 -38.11 -4.90 -7.10
CA MET A 698 -38.27 -3.99 -5.96
C MET A 698 -37.09 -3.00 -5.85
N GLU A 699 -37.29 -1.76 -6.31
CA GLU A 699 -36.24 -0.73 -6.41
C GLU A 699 -35.55 -0.41 -5.06
N ASN A 700 -36.31 -0.32 -3.96
CA ASN A 700 -35.78 -0.01 -2.62
C ASN A 700 -35.26 -1.24 -1.84
N GLY A 701 -35.40 -2.46 -2.37
CA GLY A 701 -35.20 -3.70 -1.61
C GLY A 701 -36.26 -3.86 -0.53
N GLY A 702 -37.40 -4.48 -0.86
CA GLY A 702 -38.56 -4.59 0.06
C GLY A 702 -38.40 -5.58 1.21
N GLY A 703 -37.20 -6.14 1.41
CA GLY A 703 -37.02 -7.38 2.15
C GLY A 703 -37.70 -8.55 1.45
N VAL A 704 -38.03 -9.58 2.23
CA VAL A 704 -38.96 -10.65 1.82
C VAL A 704 -40.24 -10.45 2.64
N PRO A 705 -41.45 -10.63 2.09
CA PRO A 705 -42.69 -10.46 2.85
C PRO A 705 -42.71 -11.33 4.11
N GLU A 706 -43.12 -10.78 5.26
CA GLU A 706 -43.18 -11.51 6.55
C GLU A 706 -44.11 -12.74 6.52
N THR A 707 -45.01 -12.81 5.52
CA THR A 707 -45.93 -13.92 5.29
C THR A 707 -45.35 -15.06 4.44
N ALA A 708 -44.11 -14.93 3.92
CA ALA A 708 -43.48 -15.95 3.09
C ALA A 708 -42.95 -17.13 3.94
N ASP A 709 -43.28 -18.36 3.57
CA ASP A 709 -42.77 -19.57 4.23
C ASP A 709 -41.25 -19.71 4.04
N PRO A 710 -40.43 -19.68 5.12
CA PRO A 710 -38.99 -19.88 5.05
C PRO A 710 -38.58 -21.16 4.31
N SER A 711 -39.39 -22.22 4.39
CA SER A 711 -39.13 -23.51 3.76
C SER A 711 -39.22 -23.42 2.23
N MET A 712 -40.23 -22.70 1.72
CA MET A 712 -40.36 -22.42 0.30
C MET A 712 -39.26 -21.48 -0.20
N LEU A 713 -38.90 -20.46 0.58
CA LEU A 713 -37.78 -19.56 0.23
C LEU A 713 -36.45 -20.30 0.13
N ILE A 714 -36.15 -21.23 1.03
CA ILE A 714 -34.93 -22.05 0.97
C ILE A 714 -34.95 -22.96 -0.27
N LYS A 715 -36.09 -23.58 -0.59
CA LYS A 715 -36.24 -24.41 -1.80
C LYS A 715 -36.00 -23.60 -3.08
N GLU A 716 -36.55 -22.40 -3.17
CA GLU A 716 -36.34 -21.49 -4.30
C GLU A 716 -34.91 -20.96 -4.36
N ALA A 717 -34.31 -20.65 -3.20
CA ALA A 717 -32.91 -20.28 -3.09
C ALA A 717 -31.97 -21.38 -3.62
N ILE A 718 -32.29 -22.67 -3.40
CA ILE A 718 -31.57 -23.80 -4.00
C ILE A 718 -31.76 -23.85 -5.53
N HIS A 719 -32.95 -23.56 -6.05
CA HIS A 719 -33.20 -23.53 -7.49
C HIS A 719 -32.36 -22.47 -8.22
N VAL A 720 -32.27 -21.24 -7.69
CA VAL A 720 -31.52 -20.15 -8.34
C VAL A 720 -29.99 -20.30 -8.29
N ILE A 721 -29.45 -21.22 -7.48
CA ILE A 721 -28.01 -21.57 -7.46
C ILE A 721 -27.67 -22.85 -8.24
N SER A 722 -28.62 -23.40 -9.00
CA SER A 722 -28.41 -24.57 -9.86
C SER A 722 -27.45 -24.27 -11.02
N CYS A 723 -26.70 -25.27 -11.47
CA CYS A 723 -25.65 -25.07 -12.48
C CYS A 723 -26.20 -24.69 -13.87
N GLY A 724 -27.43 -25.12 -14.18
CA GLY A 724 -28.12 -24.82 -15.44
C GLY A 724 -28.78 -23.44 -15.49
N TYR A 725 -28.87 -22.72 -14.35
CA TYR A 725 -29.63 -21.46 -14.27
C TYR A 725 -29.09 -20.37 -15.22
N GLU A 726 -27.79 -20.38 -15.53
CA GLU A 726 -27.12 -19.28 -16.23
C GLU A 726 -27.08 -19.47 -17.76
N GLU A 727 -27.20 -20.70 -18.29
CA GLU A 727 -26.93 -21.03 -19.70
C GLU A 727 -27.63 -20.11 -20.70
N LYS A 728 -28.95 -19.98 -20.55
CA LYS A 728 -29.85 -19.26 -21.49
C LYS A 728 -30.17 -17.83 -21.06
N THR A 729 -29.47 -17.32 -20.04
CA THR A 729 -29.71 -16.00 -19.45
C THR A 729 -28.62 -15.00 -19.81
N GLU A 730 -28.78 -13.73 -19.42
CA GLU A 730 -27.76 -12.69 -19.59
C GLU A 730 -26.78 -12.58 -18.39
N TRP A 731 -26.90 -13.48 -17.40
CA TRP A 731 -25.94 -13.59 -16.27
C TRP A 731 -24.52 -13.83 -16.76
N GLY A 732 -23.57 -13.07 -16.21
CA GLY A 732 -22.16 -13.09 -16.57
C GLY A 732 -21.83 -12.51 -17.96
N LYS A 733 -22.79 -12.44 -18.89
CA LYS A 733 -22.60 -11.89 -20.25
C LYS A 733 -22.79 -10.39 -20.25
N GLU A 734 -23.87 -9.93 -19.62
CA GLU A 734 -24.24 -8.51 -19.53
C GLU A 734 -24.62 -8.10 -18.08
N ILE A 735 -24.97 -9.05 -17.21
CA ILE A 735 -25.48 -8.82 -15.84
C ILE A 735 -24.58 -9.48 -14.78
N GLY A 736 -24.48 -8.85 -13.60
CA GLY A 736 -23.64 -9.31 -12.51
C GLY A 736 -22.14 -9.10 -12.78
N TRP A 737 -21.32 -9.97 -12.18
CA TRP A 737 -19.90 -10.09 -12.45
C TRP A 737 -19.67 -10.69 -13.84
N ILE A 738 -18.90 -9.98 -14.67
CA ILE A 738 -18.74 -10.30 -16.09
C ILE A 738 -17.72 -11.42 -16.32
N TYR A 739 -18.12 -12.43 -17.10
CA TYR A 739 -17.32 -13.62 -17.41
C TYR A 739 -16.34 -13.38 -18.57
N GLY A 740 -15.31 -14.23 -18.66
CA GLY A 740 -14.41 -14.31 -19.81
C GLY A 740 -13.01 -13.71 -19.61
N SER A 741 -12.70 -13.17 -18.44
CA SER A 741 -11.34 -12.76 -18.04
C SER A 741 -10.99 -13.30 -16.66
N VAL A 742 -9.70 -13.50 -16.40
CA VAL A 742 -9.13 -13.78 -15.06
C VAL A 742 -9.19 -12.56 -14.11
N THR A 743 -9.50 -11.37 -14.64
CA THR A 743 -9.76 -10.13 -13.87
C THR A 743 -11.18 -9.64 -14.15
N GLU A 744 -12.17 -10.35 -13.63
CA GLU A 744 -13.60 -10.00 -13.75
C GLU A 744 -13.94 -8.68 -13.02
N ASP A 745 -13.13 -8.29 -12.05
CA ASP A 745 -13.33 -7.13 -11.18
C ASP A 745 -13.28 -5.81 -11.96
N ILE A 746 -12.16 -5.51 -12.61
CA ILE A 746 -12.00 -4.30 -13.42
C ILE A 746 -12.99 -4.29 -14.59
N LEU A 747 -13.27 -5.46 -15.19
CA LEU A 747 -14.20 -5.62 -16.30
C LEU A 747 -15.65 -5.28 -15.87
N THR A 748 -16.08 -5.78 -14.72
CA THR A 748 -17.40 -5.48 -14.15
C THR A 748 -17.52 -3.99 -13.83
N GLY A 749 -16.52 -3.41 -13.17
CA GLY A 749 -16.49 -1.97 -12.87
C GLY A 749 -16.55 -1.10 -14.14
N PHE A 750 -15.77 -1.46 -15.17
CA PHE A 750 -15.78 -0.79 -16.48
C PHE A 750 -17.14 -0.88 -17.18
N LYS A 751 -17.77 -2.06 -17.16
CA LYS A 751 -19.09 -2.30 -17.76
C LYS A 751 -20.18 -1.46 -17.09
N MET A 752 -20.16 -1.34 -15.76
CA MET A 752 -21.09 -0.49 -15.00
C MET A 752 -20.88 1.01 -15.33
N GLN A 753 -19.64 1.49 -15.35
CA GLN A 753 -19.37 2.90 -15.69
C GLN A 753 -19.72 3.24 -17.15
N CYS A 754 -19.54 2.29 -18.08
CA CYS A 754 -20.03 2.42 -19.47
C CYS A 754 -21.55 2.59 -19.58
N ARG A 755 -22.35 2.08 -18.62
CA ARG A 755 -23.81 2.31 -18.57
C ARG A 755 -24.18 3.74 -18.14
N GLY A 756 -23.23 4.49 -17.58
CA GLY A 756 -23.40 5.86 -17.08
C GLY A 756 -23.34 6.03 -15.56
N TRP A 757 -23.12 4.93 -14.82
CA TRP A 757 -22.96 4.99 -13.37
C TRP A 757 -21.65 5.69 -12.96
N ARG A 758 -21.66 6.28 -11.76
CA ARG A 758 -20.52 6.86 -11.05
C ARG A 758 -20.11 5.92 -9.90
N SER A 759 -18.82 5.81 -9.60
CA SER A 759 -18.35 5.20 -8.34
C SER A 759 -17.71 6.25 -7.43
N ILE A 760 -17.50 5.91 -6.17
CA ILE A 760 -16.91 6.81 -5.16
C ILE A 760 -15.71 6.12 -4.50
N TYR A 761 -14.65 6.88 -4.25
CA TYR A 761 -13.52 6.43 -3.44
C TYR A 761 -13.63 6.97 -2.01
N CYS A 762 -13.69 6.07 -1.02
CA CYS A 762 -13.75 6.44 0.40
C CYS A 762 -12.45 6.08 1.11
N MET A 763 -11.82 7.05 1.77
CA MET A 763 -10.59 6.86 2.54
C MET A 763 -10.78 7.32 4.00
N PRO A 764 -11.26 6.44 4.88
CA PRO A 764 -11.42 6.76 6.30
C PRO A 764 -10.06 6.93 7.01
N LEU A 765 -10.05 7.70 8.11
CA LEU A 765 -8.86 7.93 8.95
C LEU A 765 -8.24 6.63 9.50
N ARG A 766 -9.07 5.65 9.84
CA ARG A 766 -8.65 4.28 10.14
C ARG A 766 -8.97 3.41 8.92
N PRO A 767 -8.03 2.63 8.36
CA PRO A 767 -8.34 1.72 7.25
C PRO A 767 -9.60 0.90 7.52
N ALA A 768 -10.57 0.96 6.60
CA ALA A 768 -11.84 0.26 6.70
C ALA A 768 -11.63 -1.24 6.83
N PHE A 769 -10.91 -1.79 5.86
CA PHE A 769 -10.55 -3.19 5.74
C PHE A 769 -9.04 -3.36 5.82
N LYS A 770 -8.61 -4.53 6.27
CA LYS A 770 -7.23 -4.98 6.17
C LYS A 770 -7.18 -6.43 5.75
N GLY A 771 -6.18 -6.80 4.95
CA GLY A 771 -5.94 -8.19 4.58
C GLY A 771 -4.49 -8.63 4.71
N SER A 772 -4.21 -9.87 4.28
CA SER A 772 -2.86 -10.45 4.33
C SER A 772 -2.14 -10.34 2.98
N ALA A 773 -0.98 -9.69 2.95
CA ALA A 773 -0.17 -9.57 1.74
C ALA A 773 0.67 -10.85 1.47
N PRO A 774 0.98 -11.18 0.20
CA PRO A 774 1.97 -12.21 -0.12
C PRO A 774 3.34 -11.87 0.47
N ILE A 775 3.89 -12.77 1.28
CA ILE A 775 5.12 -12.53 2.05
C ILE A 775 6.38 -12.66 1.19
N ASN A 776 6.40 -13.60 0.23
CA ASN A 776 7.55 -13.85 -0.64
C ASN A 776 7.35 -13.29 -2.07
N LEU A 777 8.46 -13.06 -2.77
CA LEU A 777 8.45 -12.48 -4.12
C LEU A 777 7.83 -13.40 -5.18
N SER A 778 7.96 -14.73 -5.05
CA SER A 778 7.40 -15.68 -6.02
C SER A 778 5.87 -15.55 -6.09
N ASP A 779 5.22 -15.55 -4.95
CA ASP A 779 3.76 -15.54 -4.88
C ASP A 779 3.21 -14.16 -5.25
N ARG A 780 3.97 -13.10 -4.94
CA ARG A 780 3.71 -11.73 -5.43
C ARG A 780 3.84 -11.60 -6.96
N LEU A 781 4.85 -12.22 -7.57
CA LEU A 781 5.01 -12.24 -9.04
C LEU A 781 3.92 -13.06 -9.73
N HIS A 782 3.48 -14.19 -9.16
CA HIS A 782 2.33 -14.94 -9.68
C HIS A 782 1.03 -14.14 -9.56
N GLN A 783 0.82 -13.38 -8.48
CA GLN A 783 -0.34 -12.49 -8.36
C GLN A 783 -0.35 -11.44 -9.48
N VAL A 784 0.79 -10.78 -9.73
CA VAL A 784 0.95 -9.77 -10.79
C VAL A 784 0.82 -10.39 -12.19
N LEU A 785 1.31 -11.61 -12.40
CA LEU A 785 1.12 -12.38 -13.65
C LEU A 785 -0.37 -12.58 -13.95
N ARG A 786 -1.18 -12.95 -12.94
CA ARG A 786 -2.63 -13.12 -13.10
C ARG A 786 -3.33 -11.81 -13.47
N TRP A 787 -2.96 -10.70 -12.84
CA TRP A 787 -3.49 -9.37 -13.16
C TRP A 787 -3.13 -8.92 -14.58
N ALA A 788 -1.88 -9.11 -14.99
CA ALA A 788 -1.42 -8.79 -16.33
C ALA A 788 -2.09 -9.67 -17.39
N LEU A 789 -2.26 -10.97 -17.13
CA LEU A 789 -2.94 -11.90 -18.04
C LEU A 789 -4.40 -11.50 -18.24
N GLY A 790 -5.14 -11.26 -17.16
CA GLY A 790 -6.55 -10.83 -17.25
C GLY A 790 -6.73 -9.49 -17.99
N SER A 791 -5.78 -8.57 -17.81
CA SER A 791 -5.75 -7.29 -18.56
C SER A 791 -5.55 -7.51 -20.06
N VAL A 792 -4.64 -8.40 -20.46
CA VAL A 792 -4.42 -8.78 -21.86
C VAL A 792 -5.65 -9.52 -22.44
N GLU A 793 -6.29 -10.40 -21.67
CA GLU A 793 -7.56 -11.03 -22.06
C GLU A 793 -8.66 -9.99 -22.33
N ILE A 794 -8.81 -8.97 -21.46
CA ILE A 794 -9.77 -7.88 -21.66
C ILE A 794 -9.45 -7.08 -22.93
N PHE A 795 -8.17 -6.78 -23.18
CA PHE A 795 -7.73 -6.07 -24.39
C PHE A 795 -8.08 -6.82 -25.68
N LEU A 796 -7.93 -8.15 -25.69
CA LEU A 796 -8.23 -9.02 -26.83
C LEU A 796 -9.73 -9.40 -26.92
N SER A 797 -10.52 -9.11 -25.89
CA SER A 797 -11.96 -9.40 -25.84
C SER A 797 -12.83 -8.37 -26.57
N ARG A 798 -14.12 -8.68 -26.71
CA ARG A 798 -15.17 -7.73 -27.15
C ARG A 798 -15.20 -6.44 -26.31
N HIS A 799 -14.77 -6.50 -25.04
CA HIS A 799 -14.90 -5.43 -24.06
C HIS A 799 -13.69 -4.46 -24.00
N CYS A 800 -12.79 -4.49 -24.99
CA CYS A 800 -11.64 -3.57 -25.03
C CYS A 800 -12.05 -2.09 -24.99
N PRO A 801 -11.50 -1.27 -24.06
CA PRO A 801 -11.86 0.15 -23.90
C PRO A 801 -11.63 1.06 -25.11
N LEU A 802 -10.87 0.62 -26.12
CA LEU A 802 -10.60 1.37 -27.35
C LEU A 802 -11.84 1.50 -28.25
N TRP A 803 -12.62 0.43 -28.42
CA TRP A 803 -13.79 0.39 -29.29
C TRP A 803 -15.11 0.11 -28.55
N TYR A 804 -15.07 -0.49 -27.35
CA TYR A 804 -16.27 -0.83 -26.60
C TYR A 804 -17.02 0.42 -26.10
N ALA A 805 -18.34 0.44 -26.29
CA ALA A 805 -19.25 1.49 -25.81
C ALA A 805 -18.85 2.93 -26.21
N VAL A 806 -18.14 3.13 -27.34
CA VAL A 806 -17.73 4.46 -27.81
C VAL A 806 -18.92 5.31 -28.26
N GLY A 807 -19.89 4.71 -28.98
CA GLY A 807 -21.06 5.42 -29.51
C GLY A 807 -22.10 5.90 -28.48
N GLY A 808 -21.98 5.50 -27.20
CA GLY A 808 -22.96 5.84 -26.16
C GLY A 808 -22.70 7.14 -25.39
N GLY A 809 -21.49 7.70 -25.44
CA GLY A 809 -21.12 8.97 -24.78
C GLY A 809 -21.10 8.99 -23.24
N ARG A 810 -21.56 7.93 -22.55
CA ARG A 810 -21.76 7.90 -21.08
C ARG A 810 -20.50 7.70 -20.24
N LEU A 811 -19.38 7.27 -20.85
CA LEU A 811 -18.08 7.16 -20.18
C LEU A 811 -17.24 8.40 -20.50
N LYS A 812 -16.81 9.15 -19.48
CA LYS A 812 -15.99 10.36 -19.67
C LYS A 812 -14.69 10.02 -20.39
N TRP A 813 -14.25 10.88 -21.33
CA TRP A 813 -13.05 10.62 -22.15
C TRP A 813 -11.80 10.35 -21.30
N LEU A 814 -11.62 11.07 -20.20
CA LEU A 814 -10.47 10.92 -19.30
C LEU A 814 -10.56 9.63 -18.45
N GLN A 815 -11.77 9.16 -18.15
CA GLN A 815 -12.01 7.87 -17.52
C GLN A 815 -11.72 6.73 -18.51
N ARG A 816 -12.13 6.87 -19.78
CA ARG A 816 -11.78 5.92 -20.84
C ARG A 816 -10.27 5.82 -21.03
N LEU A 817 -9.56 6.95 -20.99
CA LEU A 817 -8.11 7.02 -21.07
C LEU A 817 -7.46 6.28 -19.87
N ALA A 818 -7.99 6.44 -18.65
CA ALA A 818 -7.55 5.66 -17.48
C ALA A 818 -7.78 4.15 -17.63
N TYR A 819 -8.92 3.72 -18.17
CA TYR A 819 -9.17 2.32 -18.47
C TYR A 819 -8.25 1.78 -19.57
N ILE A 820 -7.96 2.57 -20.61
CA ILE A 820 -6.97 2.18 -21.64
C ILE A 820 -5.61 1.95 -20.96
N ASN A 821 -5.12 2.90 -20.14
CA ASN A 821 -3.87 2.74 -19.38
C ASN A 821 -3.84 1.44 -18.55
N THR A 822 -4.92 1.18 -17.81
CA THR A 822 -5.02 0.02 -16.90
C THR A 822 -5.23 -1.31 -17.63
N ILE A 823 -5.60 -1.30 -18.90
CA ILE A 823 -5.71 -2.52 -19.73
C ILE A 823 -4.44 -2.77 -20.57
N VAL A 824 -3.76 -1.72 -21.05
CA VAL A 824 -2.57 -1.86 -21.91
C VAL A 824 -1.22 -1.82 -21.19
N TYR A 825 -1.17 -1.54 -19.88
CA TYR A 825 0.09 -1.51 -19.12
C TYR A 825 0.98 -2.76 -19.28
N PRO A 826 0.46 -4.00 -19.46
CA PRO A 826 1.34 -5.16 -19.62
C PRO A 826 2.18 -5.05 -20.90
N PHE A 827 1.65 -4.46 -21.98
CA PHE A 827 2.37 -4.35 -23.25
C PHE A 827 3.60 -3.44 -23.18
N THR A 828 3.68 -2.54 -22.19
CA THR A 828 4.89 -1.74 -21.92
C THR A 828 6.07 -2.62 -21.47
N SER A 829 5.87 -3.90 -21.12
CA SER A 829 6.95 -4.88 -20.91
C SER A 829 7.84 -5.09 -22.12
N LEU A 830 7.27 -5.10 -23.34
CA LEU A 830 7.98 -5.37 -24.58
C LEU A 830 9.06 -4.31 -24.88
N PRO A 831 8.73 -3.00 -24.95
CA PRO A 831 9.75 -1.96 -25.08
C PRO A 831 10.62 -1.84 -23.83
N LEU A 832 10.13 -2.18 -22.62
CA LEU A 832 10.96 -2.16 -21.41
C LEU A 832 12.10 -3.17 -21.45
N VAL A 833 11.84 -4.43 -21.82
CA VAL A 833 12.89 -5.46 -21.91
C VAL A 833 13.89 -5.11 -23.01
N ALA A 834 13.42 -4.60 -24.17
CA ALA A 834 14.30 -4.10 -25.22
C ALA A 834 15.18 -2.94 -24.71
N TYR A 835 14.58 -1.92 -24.10
CA TYR A 835 15.28 -0.73 -23.60
C TYR A 835 16.26 -1.04 -22.47
N CYS A 836 15.95 -1.97 -21.57
CA CYS A 836 16.88 -2.43 -20.52
C CYS A 836 18.05 -3.27 -21.07
N THR A 837 17.95 -3.78 -22.30
CA THR A 837 19.03 -4.54 -22.98
C THR A 837 19.95 -3.62 -23.80
N LEU A 838 19.43 -2.50 -24.29
CA LEU A 838 20.16 -1.53 -25.12
C LEU A 838 21.51 -1.04 -24.53
N PRO A 839 21.64 -0.71 -23.22
CA PRO A 839 22.91 -0.27 -22.64
C PRO A 839 23.99 -1.35 -22.71
N ALA A 840 23.65 -2.61 -22.42
CA ALA A 840 24.56 -3.73 -22.52
C ALA A 840 25.09 -3.91 -23.95
N ILE A 841 24.20 -3.82 -24.96
CA ILE A 841 24.61 -3.91 -26.38
C ILE A 841 25.52 -2.73 -26.76
N CYS A 842 25.23 -1.50 -26.30
CA CYS A 842 26.09 -0.34 -26.57
C CYS A 842 27.47 -0.43 -25.92
N LEU A 843 27.58 -1.07 -24.77
CA LEU A 843 28.85 -1.35 -24.11
C LEU A 843 29.64 -2.43 -24.87
N LEU A 844 29.00 -3.53 -25.27
CA LEU A 844 29.64 -4.66 -25.95
C LEU A 844 30.01 -4.41 -27.42
N THR A 845 29.28 -3.55 -28.14
CA THR A 845 29.50 -3.29 -29.58
C THR A 845 30.31 -2.03 -29.87
N GLY A 846 30.70 -1.26 -28.84
CA GLY A 846 31.34 0.04 -29.01
C GLY A 846 30.43 1.16 -29.59
N LYS A 847 29.30 0.82 -30.20
CA LYS A 847 28.30 1.78 -30.73
C LYS A 847 27.56 2.52 -29.62
N PHE A 848 26.91 3.63 -29.95
CA PHE A 848 26.08 4.38 -29.01
C PHE A 848 24.81 4.89 -29.68
N ILE A 849 23.74 4.97 -28.89
CA ILE A 849 22.40 5.32 -29.34
C ILE A 849 22.25 6.82 -29.62
N ILE A 850 22.87 7.66 -28.79
CA ILE A 850 22.73 9.11 -28.81
C ILE A 850 23.93 9.69 -29.59
N PRO A 851 23.73 10.70 -30.47
CA PRO A 851 24.86 11.39 -31.11
C PRO A 851 25.71 12.13 -30.06
N THR A 852 26.88 12.64 -30.46
CA THR A 852 27.68 13.52 -29.60
C THR A 852 26.83 14.72 -29.16
N LEU A 853 26.76 14.95 -27.85
CA LEU A 853 25.85 15.93 -27.26
C LEU A 853 26.26 17.36 -27.63
N SER A 854 25.46 18.02 -28.46
CA SER A 854 25.56 19.47 -28.65
C SER A 854 25.07 20.23 -27.41
N ASN A 855 25.33 21.53 -27.36
CA ASN A 855 24.80 22.40 -26.30
C ASN A 855 23.26 22.31 -26.20
N LEU A 856 22.57 22.29 -27.35
CA LEU A 856 21.11 22.16 -27.41
C LEU A 856 20.64 20.79 -26.90
N ALA A 857 21.29 19.70 -27.32
CA ALA A 857 20.96 18.36 -26.85
C ALA A 857 21.08 18.27 -25.33
N SER A 858 22.21 18.74 -24.79
CA SER A 858 22.50 18.73 -23.35
C SER A 858 21.44 19.47 -22.53
N VAL A 859 20.97 20.63 -23.00
CA VAL A 859 19.90 21.40 -22.37
C VAL A 859 18.55 20.66 -22.41
N LEU A 860 18.22 19.99 -23.52
CA LEU A 860 16.98 19.20 -23.63
C LEU A 860 17.00 17.97 -22.69
N PHE A 861 18.11 17.22 -22.64
CA PHE A 861 18.27 16.11 -21.70
C PHE A 861 18.19 16.57 -20.23
N LEU A 862 18.92 17.64 -19.87
CA LEU A 862 18.89 18.20 -18.51
C LEU A 862 17.49 18.70 -18.14
N GLY A 863 16.82 19.42 -19.04
CA GLY A 863 15.45 19.89 -18.87
C GLY A 863 14.47 18.75 -18.66
N LEU A 864 14.61 17.64 -19.40
CA LEU A 864 13.81 16.44 -19.21
C LEU A 864 14.03 15.83 -17.83
N PHE A 865 15.27 15.54 -17.43
CA PHE A 865 15.58 14.98 -16.10
C PHE A 865 15.06 15.84 -14.95
N LEU A 866 15.30 17.16 -14.99
CA LEU A 866 14.80 18.08 -13.97
C LEU A 866 13.27 18.13 -13.94
N SER A 867 12.61 18.14 -15.12
CA SER A 867 11.14 18.14 -15.19
C SER A 867 10.51 16.88 -14.57
N ILE A 868 11.15 15.71 -14.75
CA ILE A 868 10.72 14.45 -14.14
C ILE A 868 10.77 14.56 -12.61
N ILE A 869 11.92 14.94 -12.05
CA ILE A 869 12.13 15.04 -10.60
C ILE A 869 11.16 16.07 -9.98
N VAL A 870 11.02 17.25 -10.58
CA VAL A 870 10.11 18.29 -10.08
C VAL A 870 8.64 17.86 -10.17
N THR A 871 8.24 17.09 -11.21
CA THR A 871 6.90 16.50 -11.30
C THR A 871 6.65 15.57 -10.12
N SER A 872 7.54 14.59 -9.87
CA SER A 872 7.37 13.60 -8.80
C SER A 872 7.36 14.23 -7.41
N VAL A 873 8.22 15.22 -7.14
CA VAL A 873 8.23 15.93 -5.85
C VAL A 873 6.91 16.70 -5.62
N LEU A 874 6.33 17.32 -6.66
CA LEU A 874 5.04 17.99 -6.56
C LEU A 874 3.87 17.00 -6.43
N GLU A 875 3.94 15.84 -7.09
CA GLU A 875 2.97 14.74 -6.99
C GLU A 875 2.89 14.23 -5.54
N LEU A 876 4.05 13.90 -4.95
CA LEU A 876 4.18 13.47 -3.56
C LEU A 876 3.68 14.53 -2.56
N ARG A 877 3.94 15.82 -2.82
CA ARG A 877 3.54 16.93 -1.93
C ARG A 877 2.02 17.06 -1.76
N TRP A 878 1.23 16.69 -2.76
CA TRP A 878 -0.24 16.71 -2.66
C TRP A 878 -0.82 15.36 -2.23
N SER A 879 -0.20 14.24 -2.61
CA SER A 879 -0.70 12.91 -2.24
C SER A 879 -0.44 12.59 -0.77
N GLY A 880 0.74 12.95 -0.24
CA GLY A 880 1.21 12.59 1.09
C GLY A 880 2.01 11.27 1.15
N VAL A 881 2.34 10.69 0.00
CA VAL A 881 3.12 9.43 -0.12
C VAL A 881 4.61 9.69 0.13
N CYS A 882 5.35 8.72 0.66
CA CYS A 882 6.78 8.84 0.89
C CYS A 882 7.58 8.70 -0.43
N ILE A 883 8.72 9.38 -0.55
CA ILE A 883 9.61 9.24 -1.71
C ILE A 883 10.15 7.80 -1.86
N GLU A 884 10.38 7.11 -0.74
CA GLU A 884 10.77 5.70 -0.70
C GLU A 884 9.71 4.79 -1.32
N ASP A 885 8.42 5.02 -1.03
CA ASP A 885 7.32 4.20 -1.56
C ASP A 885 7.20 4.36 -3.08
N LEU A 886 7.32 5.60 -3.59
CA LEU A 886 7.34 5.86 -5.02
C LEU A 886 8.53 5.17 -5.68
N TRP A 887 9.74 5.30 -5.11
CA TRP A 887 10.93 4.65 -5.65
C TRP A 887 10.80 3.11 -5.67
N ARG A 888 10.33 2.50 -4.57
CA ARG A 888 10.07 1.05 -4.49
C ARG A 888 8.99 0.61 -5.48
N ASN A 889 7.97 1.42 -5.71
CA ASN A 889 6.94 1.14 -6.73
C ASN A 889 7.52 1.16 -8.15
N GLU A 890 8.37 2.13 -8.50
CA GLU A 890 9.06 2.16 -9.80
C GLU A 890 10.02 0.97 -9.97
N GLN A 891 10.79 0.61 -8.94
CA GLN A 891 11.64 -0.60 -8.96
C GLN A 891 10.79 -1.86 -9.18
N PHE A 892 9.67 -2.01 -8.46
CA PHE A 892 8.77 -3.15 -8.62
C PHE A 892 8.08 -3.17 -9.98
N TRP A 893 7.75 -2.00 -10.55
CA TRP A 893 7.25 -1.89 -11.92
C TRP A 893 8.28 -2.38 -12.96
N VAL A 894 9.56 -2.05 -12.81
CA VAL A 894 10.63 -2.59 -13.68
C VAL A 894 10.79 -4.11 -13.52
N ILE A 895 10.73 -4.62 -12.28
CA ILE A 895 10.82 -6.07 -12.00
C ILE A 895 9.62 -6.82 -12.60
N GLY A 896 8.38 -6.36 -12.35
CA GLY A 896 7.16 -6.95 -12.92
C GLY A 896 7.10 -6.84 -14.45
N GLY A 897 7.51 -5.68 -14.98
CA GLY A 897 7.62 -5.43 -16.41
C GLY A 897 8.60 -6.37 -17.12
N SER A 898 9.78 -6.60 -16.53
CA SER A 898 10.76 -7.54 -17.08
C SER A 898 10.44 -9.03 -16.83
N SER A 899 9.46 -9.36 -15.97
CA SER A 899 9.07 -10.75 -15.66
C SER A 899 7.59 -11.03 -15.96
N ALA A 900 6.74 -10.88 -14.96
CA ALA A 900 5.33 -11.27 -14.98
C ALA A 900 4.55 -10.67 -16.15
N HIS A 901 4.74 -9.38 -16.45
CA HIS A 901 4.04 -8.73 -17.56
C HIS A 901 4.47 -9.30 -18.92
N LEU A 902 5.78 -9.52 -19.11
CA LEU A 902 6.32 -10.11 -20.34
C LEU A 902 5.73 -11.51 -20.60
N PHE A 903 5.71 -12.37 -19.58
CA PHE A 903 5.11 -13.71 -19.68
C PHE A 903 3.59 -13.64 -19.92
N ALA A 904 2.86 -12.76 -19.22
CA ALA A 904 1.42 -12.59 -19.43
C ALA A 904 1.06 -12.16 -20.86
N VAL A 905 1.85 -11.26 -21.46
CA VAL A 905 1.64 -10.81 -22.84
C VAL A 905 1.82 -11.96 -23.83
N PHE A 906 2.90 -12.74 -23.73
CA PHE A 906 3.09 -13.91 -24.58
C PHE A 906 2.02 -14.98 -24.35
N GLN A 907 1.64 -15.26 -23.10
CA GLN A 907 0.56 -16.20 -22.78
C GLN A 907 -0.80 -15.75 -23.33
N GLY A 908 -1.14 -14.47 -23.23
CA GLY A 908 -2.39 -13.93 -23.76
C GLY A 908 -2.48 -14.02 -25.29
N PHE A 909 -1.38 -13.71 -26.00
CA PHE A 909 -1.32 -13.92 -27.45
C PHE A 909 -1.41 -15.40 -27.84
N LEU A 910 -0.70 -16.30 -27.14
CA LEU A 910 -0.79 -17.75 -27.38
C LEU A 910 -2.20 -18.29 -27.13
N LYS A 911 -2.87 -17.85 -26.05
CA LYS A 911 -4.25 -18.24 -25.73
C LYS A 911 -5.23 -17.79 -26.82
N MET A 912 -5.09 -16.57 -27.33
CA MET A 912 -5.96 -16.05 -28.40
C MET A 912 -5.71 -16.76 -29.74
N LEU A 913 -4.44 -17.00 -30.11
CA LEU A 913 -4.08 -17.58 -31.40
C LEU A 913 -4.24 -19.11 -31.46
N ALA A 914 -4.07 -19.82 -30.33
CA ALA A 914 -4.08 -21.28 -30.28
C ALA A 914 -5.22 -21.89 -29.45
N GLY A 915 -6.08 -21.07 -28.82
CA GLY A 915 -7.21 -21.55 -28.01
C GLY A 915 -6.82 -22.33 -26.74
N VAL A 916 -5.55 -22.27 -26.32
CA VAL A 916 -5.04 -23.05 -25.18
C VAL A 916 -5.48 -22.41 -23.87
N ASP A 917 -6.34 -23.11 -23.12
CA ASP A 917 -6.74 -22.67 -21.78
C ASP A 917 -5.57 -22.74 -20.79
N THR A 918 -5.24 -21.57 -20.24
CA THR A 918 -4.22 -21.41 -19.21
C THR A 918 -4.77 -21.87 -17.86
N ASN A 919 -4.40 -23.10 -17.45
CA ASN A 919 -4.73 -23.61 -16.13
C ASN A 919 -4.21 -22.68 -15.02
N PHE A 920 -5.12 -22.31 -14.12
CA PHE A 920 -4.92 -21.29 -13.10
C PHE A 920 -4.64 -21.93 -11.74
N THR A 921 -3.58 -21.50 -11.05
CA THR A 921 -3.30 -21.88 -9.67
C THR A 921 -3.63 -20.70 -8.73
N VAL A 922 -4.44 -20.99 -7.70
CA VAL A 922 -4.63 -20.06 -6.57
C VAL A 922 -3.31 -19.97 -5.82
N THR A 923 -2.79 -18.75 -5.63
CA THR A 923 -1.64 -18.48 -4.75
C THR A 923 -2.02 -18.77 -3.30
N ALA A 924 -1.30 -19.67 -2.63
CA ALA A 924 -1.55 -20.03 -1.24
C ALA A 924 -1.50 -18.79 -0.33
N LYS A 925 -2.40 -18.73 0.66
CA LYS A 925 -2.57 -17.60 1.59
C LYS A 925 -2.12 -17.92 3.01
N ALA A 926 -1.53 -19.09 3.24
CA ALA A 926 -0.89 -19.43 4.50
C ALA A 926 0.32 -18.53 4.75
N ALA A 927 0.33 -17.86 5.90
CA ALA A 927 1.56 -17.53 6.59
C ALA A 927 1.81 -18.70 7.55
N GLU A 928 2.88 -19.46 7.36
CA GLU A 928 3.35 -20.34 8.43
C GLU A 928 3.99 -19.46 9.53
N ASP A 929 3.81 -19.81 10.81
CA ASP A 929 4.25 -19.00 11.95
C ASP A 929 5.80 -18.92 12.12
N THR A 930 6.59 -19.13 11.05
CA THR A 930 8.06 -19.20 11.05
C THR A 930 8.75 -17.85 10.79
N GLU A 931 8.61 -16.95 11.77
CA GLU A 931 9.65 -15.98 12.17
C GLU A 931 10.46 -15.29 11.04
N PHE A 932 9.79 -14.56 10.14
CA PHE A 932 10.40 -13.76 9.06
C PHE A 932 11.36 -14.52 8.10
N GLY A 933 11.51 -15.84 8.23
CA GLY A 933 12.45 -16.64 7.43
C GLY A 933 11.99 -16.79 5.98
N GLU A 934 10.68 -17.00 5.81
CA GLU A 934 10.04 -17.20 4.51
C GLU A 934 10.08 -15.97 3.59
N LEU A 935 10.22 -14.77 4.17
CA LEU A 935 10.33 -13.49 3.45
C LEU A 935 11.58 -13.43 2.54
N TYR A 936 12.54 -14.32 2.78
CA TYR A 936 13.79 -14.50 2.02
C TYR A 936 13.83 -15.79 1.19
N ILE A 937 12.77 -16.62 1.21
CA ILE A 937 12.70 -17.85 0.40
C ILE A 937 12.19 -17.50 -0.99
N ILE A 938 13.11 -17.37 -1.95
CA ILE A 938 12.75 -17.33 -3.36
C ILE A 938 12.58 -18.76 -3.88
N LYS A 939 11.33 -19.12 -4.16
CA LYS A 939 11.00 -20.30 -4.99
C LYS A 939 11.46 -19.99 -6.43
N TRP A 940 12.37 -20.78 -6.97
CA TRP A 940 12.86 -20.59 -8.34
C TRP A 940 11.74 -20.88 -9.34
N THR A 941 11.50 -19.95 -10.27
CA THR A 941 10.43 -20.04 -11.26
C THR A 941 10.89 -19.48 -12.60
N THR A 942 10.27 -19.92 -13.69
CA THR A 942 10.55 -19.45 -15.06
C THR A 942 10.41 -17.92 -15.21
N LEU A 943 9.58 -17.29 -14.38
CA LEU A 943 9.38 -15.84 -14.31
C LEU A 943 10.68 -15.07 -13.97
N LEU A 944 11.64 -15.71 -13.28
CA LEU A 944 12.89 -15.07 -12.85
C LEU A 944 13.98 -15.05 -13.93
N ILE A 945 13.80 -15.81 -15.01
CA ILE A 945 14.83 -15.97 -16.06
C ILE A 945 15.13 -14.65 -16.79
N PRO A 946 14.15 -13.84 -17.25
CA PRO A 946 14.49 -12.62 -17.96
C PRO A 946 15.14 -11.54 -17.07
N PRO A 947 14.67 -11.24 -15.85
CA PRO A 947 15.35 -10.30 -14.95
C PRO A 947 16.79 -10.71 -14.58
N THR A 948 17.03 -12.01 -14.30
CA THR A 948 18.41 -12.48 -14.05
C THR A 948 19.29 -12.34 -15.29
N THR A 949 18.77 -12.65 -16.47
CA THR A 949 19.49 -12.46 -17.75
C THR A 949 19.82 -10.99 -18.01
N LEU A 950 18.89 -10.06 -17.75
CA LEU A 950 19.09 -8.62 -17.87
C LEU A 950 20.16 -8.09 -16.91
N ILE A 951 20.23 -8.60 -15.68
CA ILE A 951 21.31 -8.25 -14.74
C ILE A 951 22.66 -8.75 -15.28
N ILE A 952 22.74 -10.03 -15.64
CA ILE A 952 24.00 -10.66 -16.08
C ILE A 952 24.54 -9.96 -17.33
N ILE A 953 23.71 -9.71 -18.35
CA ILE A 953 24.17 -9.07 -19.60
C ILE A 953 24.61 -7.63 -19.38
N ASN A 954 23.94 -6.86 -18.51
CA ASN A 954 24.38 -5.50 -18.17
C ASN A 954 25.67 -5.50 -17.33
N MET A 955 25.84 -6.44 -16.39
CA MET A 955 27.08 -6.57 -15.62
C MET A 955 28.27 -6.96 -16.53
N VAL A 956 28.08 -7.93 -17.42
CA VAL A 956 29.11 -8.32 -18.41
C VAL A 956 29.42 -7.17 -19.37
N GLY A 957 28.40 -6.44 -19.82
CA GLY A 957 28.56 -5.23 -20.64
C GLY A 957 29.37 -4.15 -19.93
N VAL A 958 29.09 -3.86 -18.65
CA VAL A 958 29.85 -2.87 -17.87
C VAL A 958 31.31 -3.28 -17.73
N VAL A 959 31.60 -4.55 -17.38
CA VAL A 959 32.98 -5.05 -17.26
C VAL A 959 33.71 -5.01 -18.61
N ALA A 960 33.05 -5.37 -19.71
CA ALA A 960 33.62 -5.28 -21.05
C ALA A 960 33.92 -3.82 -21.44
N GLY A 961 32.95 -2.92 -21.31
CA GLY A 961 33.13 -1.50 -21.65
C GLY A 961 34.24 -0.81 -20.85
N PHE A 962 34.38 -1.12 -19.55
CA PHE A 962 35.53 -0.66 -18.76
C PHE A 962 36.86 -1.25 -19.24
N SER A 963 36.89 -2.55 -19.58
CA SER A 963 38.09 -3.20 -20.15
C SER A 963 38.51 -2.55 -21.47
N ASP A 964 37.56 -2.25 -22.34
CA ASP A 964 37.82 -1.69 -23.67
C ASP A 964 38.26 -0.22 -23.58
N ALA A 965 37.70 0.55 -22.66
CA ALA A 965 38.12 1.94 -22.40
C ALA A 965 39.50 2.05 -21.73
N LEU A 966 39.87 1.09 -20.88
CA LEU A 966 41.24 0.99 -20.36
C LEU A 966 42.25 0.71 -21.48
N ASN A 967 41.89 -0.12 -22.45
CA ASN A 967 42.74 -0.43 -23.61
C ASN A 967 42.75 0.69 -24.68
N GLY A 968 41.66 1.46 -24.79
CA GLY A 968 41.45 2.48 -25.83
C GLY A 968 41.94 3.90 -25.50
N GLY A 969 42.57 4.12 -24.35
CA GLY A 969 43.11 5.42 -23.96
C GLY A 969 42.04 6.46 -23.56
N TYR A 970 42.49 7.68 -23.22
CA TYR A 970 41.67 8.71 -22.58
C TYR A 970 40.45 9.19 -23.39
N GLU A 971 40.50 9.17 -24.72
CA GLU A 971 39.39 9.63 -25.58
C GLU A 971 38.12 8.77 -25.45
N SER A 972 38.26 7.50 -25.04
CA SER A 972 37.15 6.56 -24.87
C SER A 972 36.27 6.84 -23.63
N TRP A 973 36.75 7.62 -22.66
CA TRP A 973 36.12 7.76 -21.33
C TRP A 973 34.83 8.59 -21.33
N GLY A 974 34.73 9.61 -22.20
CA GLY A 974 33.53 10.43 -22.32
C GLY A 974 32.31 9.61 -22.78
N PRO A 975 32.38 8.93 -23.94
CA PRO A 975 31.32 8.03 -24.40
C PRO A 975 31.04 6.85 -23.45
N LEU A 976 32.05 6.35 -22.73
CA LEU A 976 31.88 5.30 -21.72
C LEU A 976 30.92 5.74 -20.61
N PHE A 977 31.09 6.94 -20.07
CA PHE A 977 30.32 7.41 -18.90
C PHE A 977 28.79 7.36 -19.16
N GLY A 978 28.33 7.83 -20.33
CA GLY A 978 26.91 7.77 -20.70
C GLY A 978 26.39 6.34 -20.83
N LYS A 979 27.17 5.42 -21.40
CA LYS A 979 26.80 4.00 -21.54
C LYS A 979 26.73 3.29 -20.19
N VAL A 980 27.74 3.49 -19.33
CA VAL A 980 27.81 2.92 -17.98
C VAL A 980 26.68 3.47 -17.11
N PHE A 981 26.34 4.76 -17.23
CA PHE A 981 25.22 5.36 -16.50
C PHE A 981 23.89 4.66 -16.79
N PHE A 982 23.56 4.39 -18.06
CA PHE A 982 22.33 3.68 -18.41
C PHE A 982 22.33 2.22 -17.95
N ALA A 983 23.44 1.49 -18.09
CA ALA A 983 23.55 0.11 -17.61
C ALA A 983 23.45 0.03 -16.07
N PHE A 984 24.07 0.98 -15.36
CA PHE A 984 23.97 1.11 -13.91
C PHE A 984 22.54 1.44 -13.47
N TRP A 985 21.83 2.31 -14.19
CA TRP A 985 20.41 2.63 -13.91
C TRP A 985 19.51 1.38 -13.98
N VAL A 986 19.72 0.50 -14.98
CA VAL A 986 19.00 -0.78 -15.08
C VAL A 986 19.34 -1.71 -13.91
N ILE A 987 20.63 -1.88 -13.60
CA ILE A 987 21.09 -2.72 -12.48
C ILE A 987 20.54 -2.20 -11.14
N PHE A 988 20.44 -0.87 -10.95
CA PHE A 988 19.94 -0.25 -9.73
C PHE A 988 18.43 -0.43 -9.54
N HIS A 989 17.63 -0.47 -10.62
CA HIS A 989 16.21 -0.81 -10.53
C HIS A 989 15.97 -2.30 -10.23
N LEU A 990 16.83 -3.18 -10.77
CA LEU A 990 16.77 -4.62 -10.52
C LEU A 990 17.55 -5.05 -9.26
N TYR A 991 18.17 -4.13 -8.52
CA TYR A 991 18.94 -4.43 -7.31
C TYR A 991 18.12 -5.07 -6.17
N PRO A 992 16.88 -4.63 -5.86
CA PRO A 992 16.06 -5.31 -4.85
C PRO A 992 15.74 -6.77 -5.22
N PHE A 993 15.59 -7.06 -6.52
CA PHE A 993 15.42 -8.41 -7.03
C PHE A 993 16.71 -9.24 -6.84
N LEU A 994 17.87 -8.69 -7.17
CA LEU A 994 19.17 -9.33 -6.92
C LEU A 994 19.39 -9.62 -5.42
N LYS A 995 19.10 -8.65 -4.54
CA LYS A 995 19.18 -8.80 -3.08
C LYS A 995 18.20 -9.87 -2.57
N GLY A 996 17.02 -10.00 -3.18
CA GLY A 996 16.10 -11.10 -2.95
C GLY A 996 16.70 -12.46 -3.31
N LEU A 997 17.32 -12.59 -4.50
CA LEU A 997 17.94 -13.83 -4.97
C LEU A 997 19.10 -14.29 -4.08
N MET A 998 19.81 -13.36 -3.43
CA MET A 998 20.94 -13.64 -2.53
C MET A 998 20.53 -14.18 -1.15
N GLY A 999 19.24 -14.15 -0.80
CA GLY A 999 18.71 -14.79 0.41
C GLY A 999 19.23 -14.24 1.76
N ARG A 1000 19.04 -15.01 2.83
CA ARG A 1000 19.20 -14.57 4.25
C ARG A 1000 20.65 -14.30 4.69
N GLN A 1001 21.66 -14.40 3.82
CA GLN A 1001 23.06 -14.16 4.18
C GLN A 1001 23.42 -12.66 4.07
N ASN A 1002 23.11 -11.89 5.11
CA ASN A 1002 23.22 -10.42 5.09
C ASN A 1002 24.65 -9.84 5.23
N ARG A 1003 25.69 -10.53 4.73
CA ARG A 1003 27.09 -10.02 4.68
C ARG A 1003 28.03 -10.82 3.77
N THR A 1004 27.98 -12.15 3.83
CA THR A 1004 28.93 -13.06 3.17
C THR A 1004 28.87 -13.09 1.64
N PRO A 1005 27.70 -13.22 0.97
CA PRO A 1005 27.63 -13.35 -0.48
C PRO A 1005 27.94 -12.03 -1.17
N THR A 1006 27.65 -10.87 -0.57
CA THR A 1006 28.07 -9.57 -1.11
C THR A 1006 29.59 -9.46 -1.19
N ILE A 1007 30.30 -9.97 -0.17
CA ILE A 1007 31.77 -10.03 -0.15
C ILE A 1007 32.27 -11.03 -1.20
N VAL A 1008 31.71 -12.25 -1.26
CA VAL A 1008 32.11 -13.28 -2.23
C VAL A 1008 31.83 -12.85 -3.67
N ILE A 1009 30.72 -12.14 -3.93
CA ILE A 1009 30.39 -11.57 -5.25
C ILE A 1009 31.29 -10.38 -5.58
N LEU A 1010 31.64 -9.52 -4.61
CA LEU A 1010 32.68 -8.50 -4.84
C LEU A 1010 33.99 -9.18 -5.26
N TRP A 1011 34.43 -10.20 -4.52
CA TRP A 1011 35.66 -10.93 -4.84
C TRP A 1011 35.56 -11.68 -6.17
N SER A 1012 34.43 -12.27 -6.54
CA SER A 1012 34.28 -12.97 -7.82
C SER A 1012 34.22 -12.00 -9.00
N VAL A 1013 33.58 -10.83 -8.85
CA VAL A 1013 33.61 -9.75 -9.85
C VAL A 1013 35.02 -9.17 -9.99
N LEU A 1014 35.72 -8.93 -8.88
CA LEU A 1014 37.12 -8.49 -8.89
C LEU A 1014 38.04 -9.53 -9.54
N LEU A 1015 37.92 -10.80 -9.18
CA LEU A 1015 38.68 -11.91 -9.78
C LEU A 1015 38.38 -12.07 -11.28
N ALA A 1016 37.10 -12.00 -11.69
CA ALA A 1016 36.71 -12.05 -13.09
C ALA A 1016 37.25 -10.86 -13.89
N SER A 1017 37.27 -9.66 -13.32
CA SER A 1017 37.89 -8.48 -13.92
C SER A 1017 39.42 -8.63 -14.05
N SER A 1018 40.06 -9.33 -13.11
CA SER A 1018 41.51 -9.58 -13.12
C SER A 1018 41.92 -10.71 -14.08
N GLN A 1019 41.04 -11.69 -14.36
CA GLN A 1019 41.39 -12.86 -15.17
C GLN A 1019 41.56 -12.59 -16.67
N ARG A 1020 41.11 -11.43 -17.20
CA ARG A 1020 41.35 -11.07 -18.61
C ARG A 1020 42.80 -10.73 -18.96
N LYS A 1021 43.70 -10.54 -17.98
CA LYS A 1021 45.11 -10.15 -18.25
C LYS A 1021 46.06 -11.30 -18.65
N SER A 1022 45.62 -12.56 -18.78
CA SER A 1022 46.56 -13.69 -18.85
C SER A 1022 46.39 -14.71 -20.00
N LYS A 1023 45.56 -14.49 -21.04
CA LYS A 1023 45.32 -15.55 -22.06
C LYS A 1023 45.31 -15.19 -23.56
N LEU A 1024 45.50 -13.92 -23.96
CA LEU A 1024 45.62 -13.57 -25.39
C LEU A 1024 46.64 -12.46 -25.67
N GLN A 1025 47.93 -12.83 -25.72
CA GLN A 1025 48.90 -12.29 -26.69
C GLN A 1025 50.03 -13.32 -26.89
N PRO A 1026 50.38 -13.70 -28.13
CA PRO A 1026 51.65 -14.35 -28.40
C PRO A 1026 52.77 -13.30 -28.28
N ARG A 1027 53.74 -13.53 -27.38
CA ARG A 1027 54.97 -12.74 -27.34
C ARG A 1027 56.02 -13.42 -28.19
N GLY A 1028 56.26 -12.88 -29.38
CA GLY A 1028 57.53 -13.06 -30.08
C GLY A 1028 58.43 -11.89 -29.71
N ASP A 1029 59.45 -12.12 -28.89
CA ASP A 1029 60.55 -11.17 -28.76
C ASP A 1029 61.46 -11.29 -30.01
N GLY A 1030 62.08 -10.17 -30.40
CA GLY A 1030 62.66 -9.99 -31.73
C GLY A 1030 63.89 -10.86 -32.06
N PRO A 1031 64.43 -10.74 -33.29
CA PRO A 1031 65.57 -11.54 -33.73
C PRO A 1031 66.83 -11.25 -32.91
N PHE A 1032 67.27 -12.23 -32.12
CA PHE A 1032 68.49 -12.14 -31.32
C PHE A 1032 69.75 -12.35 -32.18
N GLN A 1033 70.77 -11.53 -31.97
CA GLN A 1033 72.03 -11.64 -32.70
C GLN A 1033 72.83 -12.85 -32.21
N VAL A 1034 73.31 -13.69 -33.13
CA VAL A 1034 74.27 -14.77 -32.83
C VAL A 1034 75.65 -14.14 -32.65
N LEU A 1035 76.25 -14.32 -31.46
CA LEU A 1035 77.54 -13.73 -31.10
C LEU A 1035 78.69 -14.66 -31.57
N PRO A 1036 78.97 -15.81 -30.92
CA PRO A 1036 79.76 -16.89 -31.55
C PRO A 1036 78.99 -18.21 -31.72
N ARG A 1037 79.40 -18.98 -32.75
CA ARG A 1037 79.14 -20.42 -32.84
C ARG A 1037 80.16 -21.17 -31.98
N ILE A 1038 79.70 -22.01 -31.04
CA ILE A 1038 80.59 -22.71 -30.09
C ILE A 1038 81.05 -24.06 -30.65
N ASN A 1039 80.17 -24.79 -31.34
CA ASN A 1039 80.53 -26.01 -32.07
C ASN A 1039 79.52 -26.28 -33.21
N TYR A 1040 79.52 -27.49 -33.79
CA TYR A 1040 78.61 -27.82 -34.89
C TYR A 1040 77.12 -27.72 -34.54
N ASN A 1041 76.73 -27.91 -33.27
CA ASN A 1041 75.34 -27.97 -32.81
C ASN A 1041 74.95 -26.86 -31.79
N ALA A 1042 75.92 -26.12 -31.23
CA ALA A 1042 75.70 -25.14 -30.16
C ALA A 1042 76.05 -23.70 -30.59
N TYR A 1043 75.14 -22.76 -30.30
CA TYR A 1043 75.25 -21.33 -30.63
C TYR A 1043 75.03 -20.48 -29.38
N LYS A 1044 75.68 -19.32 -29.32
CA LYS A 1044 75.46 -18.32 -28.27
C LYS A 1044 74.86 -17.05 -28.88
N ILE A 1045 73.74 -16.61 -28.31
CA ILE A 1045 72.99 -15.42 -28.72
C ILE A 1045 73.08 -14.30 -27.69
N GLU A 1046 72.90 -13.08 -28.15
CA GLU A 1046 72.73 -11.90 -27.32
C GLU A 1046 71.30 -11.85 -26.78
N LEU A 1047 71.13 -12.25 -25.51
CA LEU A 1047 69.89 -12.06 -24.76
C LEU A 1047 70.07 -10.89 -23.79
N PRO A 1048 69.08 -9.99 -23.65
CA PRO A 1048 69.06 -9.00 -22.56
C PRO A 1048 69.22 -9.68 -21.19
N GLY A 1049 69.88 -9.01 -20.25
CA GLY A 1049 70.21 -9.58 -18.93
C GLY A 1049 69.00 -9.99 -18.07
N GLU A 1050 67.79 -9.56 -18.44
CA GLU A 1050 66.53 -9.84 -17.76
C GLU A 1050 66.02 -11.28 -17.95
N TYR A 1051 66.46 -12.01 -18.99
CA TYR A 1051 65.90 -13.32 -19.32
C TYR A 1051 66.36 -14.46 -18.38
N GLY A 1052 67.41 -14.27 -17.59
CA GLY A 1052 67.81 -15.20 -16.51
C GLY A 1052 68.22 -16.62 -16.93
N VAL A 1053 68.34 -16.89 -18.23
CA VAL A 1053 68.66 -18.21 -18.81
C VAL A 1053 70.03 -18.22 -19.50
N SER A 1054 70.53 -19.42 -19.80
CA SER A 1054 71.76 -19.59 -20.59
C SER A 1054 71.63 -18.90 -21.96
N THR A 1055 72.57 -18.01 -22.27
CA THR A 1055 72.75 -17.42 -23.61
C THR A 1055 73.13 -18.44 -24.70
N THR A 1056 73.36 -19.70 -24.32
CA THR A 1056 73.82 -20.78 -25.21
C THR A 1056 72.77 -21.90 -25.28
N PHE A 1057 72.40 -22.30 -26.50
CA PHE A 1057 71.44 -23.38 -26.81
C PHE A 1057 72.02 -24.35 -27.86
N ASN A 1058 71.51 -25.59 -27.92
CA ASN A 1058 71.75 -26.47 -29.06
C ASN A 1058 70.60 -26.40 -30.06
N VAL A 1059 70.89 -26.58 -31.35
CA VAL A 1059 69.88 -26.61 -32.42
C VAL A 1059 68.92 -27.81 -32.25
N ALA A 1060 69.39 -28.91 -31.67
CA ALA A 1060 68.56 -30.07 -31.34
C ALA A 1060 67.44 -29.80 -30.31
N ASP A 1061 67.56 -28.71 -29.53
CA ASP A 1061 66.59 -28.34 -28.50
C ASP A 1061 65.47 -27.41 -29.06
N LEU A 1062 65.51 -27.07 -30.36
CA LEU A 1062 64.54 -26.21 -31.03
C LEU A 1062 63.49 -27.02 -31.81
N SER A 1063 62.21 -26.79 -31.52
CA SER A 1063 61.10 -27.28 -32.35
C SER A 1063 60.94 -26.43 -33.63
N PRO A 1064 60.68 -27.02 -34.80
CA PRO A 1064 60.32 -26.27 -36.00
C PRO A 1064 59.10 -25.38 -35.77
N PHE A 1065 59.17 -24.11 -36.20
CA PHE A 1065 58.05 -23.18 -36.17
C PHE A 1065 57.39 -23.15 -37.55
N ASP A 1066 56.15 -23.61 -37.65
CA ASP A 1066 55.41 -23.70 -38.90
C ASP A 1066 54.62 -22.40 -39.12
N VAL A 1067 55.00 -21.63 -40.15
CA VAL A 1067 54.38 -20.33 -40.45
C VAL A 1067 53.19 -20.56 -41.37
N GLY A 1068 51.99 -20.50 -40.80
CA GLY A 1068 50.75 -20.45 -41.57
C GLY A 1068 50.74 -19.26 -42.51
N ASP A 1069 50.58 -19.54 -43.81
CA ASP A 1069 50.55 -18.55 -44.89
C ASP A 1069 49.22 -17.78 -44.88
N ASP A 1070 49.30 -16.46 -44.73
CA ASP A 1070 48.22 -15.52 -45.06
C ASP A 1070 48.84 -14.13 -45.29
N GLY A 1071 49.27 -13.88 -46.53
CA GLY A 1071 49.92 -12.63 -46.92
C GLY A 1071 48.93 -11.50 -47.23
N LEU A 1072 49.30 -10.26 -46.88
CA LEU A 1072 49.26 -9.11 -47.80
C LEU A 1072 49.99 -7.89 -47.21
N ASN A 1073 50.95 -7.36 -47.97
CA ASN A 1073 51.76 -6.18 -47.64
C ASN A 1073 50.94 -4.87 -47.64
N SER A 1074 51.38 -3.87 -46.86
CA SER A 1074 51.79 -2.55 -47.40
C SER A 1074 52.17 -1.49 -46.35
N ARG A 1075 53.47 -1.13 -46.26
CA ARG A 1075 54.03 0.24 -46.10
C ARG A 1075 53.71 1.03 -44.79
N SER A 1076 54.53 1.96 -44.28
CA SER A 1076 55.92 2.40 -44.54
C SER A 1076 56.33 3.46 -43.50
N ASN A 1077 57.64 3.60 -43.22
CA ASN A 1077 58.32 4.81 -42.70
C ASN A 1077 58.01 5.25 -41.24
N SER A 1078 58.90 5.94 -40.51
CA SER A 1078 60.35 6.21 -40.68
C SER A 1078 60.98 6.72 -39.37
N PHE A 1079 62.28 6.47 -39.22
CA PHE A 1079 63.29 7.13 -38.37
C PHE A 1079 62.89 8.24 -37.38
N GLN A 1080 63.41 8.08 -36.16
CA GLN A 1080 63.56 9.11 -35.13
C GLN A 1080 65.02 9.58 -35.10
N GLU A 1081 65.26 10.86 -34.84
CA GLU A 1081 66.58 11.42 -34.50
C GLU A 1081 66.55 11.95 -33.06
N GLY A 1082 67.66 11.81 -32.32
CA GLY A 1082 67.71 12.00 -30.86
C GLY A 1082 68.20 13.36 -30.39
N GLY A 1083 68.29 13.55 -29.06
CA GLY A 1083 68.83 14.78 -28.46
C GLY A 1083 68.64 14.92 -26.94
N ASN A 1084 69.50 14.22 -26.18
CA ASN A 1084 70.06 14.43 -24.83
C ASN A 1084 69.37 15.30 -23.73
N ASP A 1085 69.58 14.87 -22.49
CA ASP A 1085 69.21 15.51 -21.23
C ASP A 1085 70.20 16.60 -20.74
N GLU A 1086 69.72 17.56 -19.92
CA GLU A 1086 70.49 18.24 -18.87
C GLU A 1086 69.59 18.54 -17.64
N ASP A 1087 70.13 18.34 -16.42
CA ASP A 1087 69.49 18.53 -15.10
C ASP A 1087 69.95 19.82 -14.40
N VAL A 1088 69.03 20.58 -13.79
CA VAL A 1088 69.33 21.53 -12.67
C VAL A 1088 68.16 21.57 -11.65
N ILE A 1089 68.47 21.74 -10.36
CA ILE A 1089 67.57 21.54 -9.19
C ILE A 1089 67.30 22.84 -8.40
N GLN A 1090 66.15 22.89 -7.69
CA GLN A 1090 65.74 23.77 -6.56
C GLN A 1090 65.22 25.21 -6.88
N ASP A 1091 64.24 25.78 -6.15
CA ASP A 1091 63.50 25.35 -4.94
C ASP A 1091 62.04 25.94 -4.90
N ARG A 1092 61.14 25.29 -4.13
CA ARG A 1092 59.79 25.70 -3.59
C ARG A 1092 59.05 26.92 -4.18
N ASN A 1093 57.76 26.86 -4.55
CA ASN A 1093 56.63 26.40 -3.72
C ASN A 1093 55.30 26.27 -4.54
N ASP A 1094 54.27 25.72 -3.89
CA ASP A 1094 52.81 25.83 -4.16
C ASP A 1094 52.04 24.87 -5.11
N THR A 1095 50.82 24.61 -4.66
CA THR A 1095 49.84 23.58 -4.99
C THR A 1095 49.14 23.66 -6.36
N MET A 1096 48.80 22.47 -6.90
CA MET A 1096 47.72 22.22 -7.88
C MET A 1096 47.86 22.83 -9.29
N GLN A 1097 49.00 22.63 -9.95
CA GLN A 1097 49.09 22.67 -11.42
C GLN A 1097 50.05 21.59 -11.96
N ASP A 1098 49.53 20.40 -12.28
CA ASP A 1098 50.06 19.56 -13.37
C ASP A 1098 49.04 18.49 -13.82
N LEU A 1099 48.42 18.75 -14.97
CA LEU A 1099 47.65 17.79 -15.77
C LEU A 1099 48.18 17.75 -17.21
N GLY A 1100 49.44 18.17 -17.42
CA GLY A 1100 50.01 18.48 -18.73
C GLY A 1100 51.29 17.71 -19.04
N GLY A 1101 51.29 16.38 -18.88
CA GLY A 1101 52.43 15.54 -19.25
C GLY A 1101 52.04 14.10 -19.56
N PRO A 1102 52.79 13.38 -20.42
CA PRO A 1102 52.47 12.02 -20.86
C PRO A 1102 52.41 11.03 -19.69
N MET A 1103 51.49 10.06 -19.79
CA MET A 1103 51.22 9.07 -18.74
C MET A 1103 52.31 8.01 -18.68
N THR A 1104 53.09 7.99 -17.60
CA THR A 1104 53.99 6.87 -17.30
C THR A 1104 53.21 5.69 -16.69
N ARG A 1105 53.73 4.47 -16.87
CA ARG A 1105 53.12 3.21 -16.37
C ARG A 1105 52.87 3.21 -14.86
N GLU A 1106 53.66 3.98 -14.10
CA GLU A 1106 53.48 4.15 -12.66
C GLU A 1106 52.42 5.21 -12.30
N ARG A 1107 52.29 6.29 -13.09
CA ARG A 1107 51.17 7.25 -12.99
C ARG A 1107 49.85 6.56 -13.33
N GLU A 1108 49.83 5.71 -14.36
CA GLU A 1108 48.71 4.82 -14.71
C GLU A 1108 48.35 3.87 -13.57
N ARG A 1109 49.34 3.27 -12.89
CA ARG A 1109 49.10 2.41 -11.73
C ARG A 1109 48.53 3.18 -10.54
N ARG A 1110 49.04 4.38 -10.23
CA ARG A 1110 48.51 5.25 -9.16
C ARG A 1110 47.10 5.77 -9.48
N VAL A 1111 46.79 6.06 -10.75
CA VAL A 1111 45.44 6.45 -11.20
C VAL A 1111 44.49 5.24 -11.14
N ASN A 1112 44.93 4.04 -11.54
CA ASN A 1112 44.16 2.81 -11.36
C ASN A 1112 43.91 2.50 -9.88
N ASP A 1113 44.92 2.60 -9.01
CA ASP A 1113 44.75 2.38 -7.57
C ASP A 1113 43.81 3.44 -6.97
N ALA A 1114 43.89 4.71 -7.40
CA ALA A 1114 42.96 5.75 -6.99
C ALA A 1114 41.52 5.51 -7.50
N LEU A 1115 41.35 5.01 -8.73
CA LEU A 1115 40.04 4.69 -9.34
C LEU A 1115 39.44 3.40 -8.77
N VAL A 1116 40.24 2.37 -8.50
CA VAL A 1116 39.82 1.17 -7.77
C VAL A 1116 39.44 1.55 -6.35
N HIS A 1117 40.22 2.41 -5.68
CA HIS A 1117 39.86 2.93 -4.35
C HIS A 1117 38.64 3.86 -4.39
N PHE A 1118 38.36 4.54 -5.50
CA PHE A 1118 37.14 5.31 -5.74
C PHE A 1118 35.93 4.41 -6.03
N MET A 1119 36.09 3.33 -6.81
CA MET A 1119 35.04 2.33 -7.03
C MET A 1119 34.73 1.54 -5.76
N ILE A 1120 35.74 1.13 -5.00
CA ILE A 1120 35.57 0.55 -3.66
C ILE A 1120 34.89 1.55 -2.73
N LYS A 1121 35.29 2.83 -2.73
CA LYS A 1121 34.56 3.89 -1.99
C LYS A 1121 33.13 4.08 -2.50
N SER A 1122 32.84 3.91 -3.79
CA SER A 1122 31.51 4.09 -4.37
C SER A 1122 30.60 2.90 -4.08
N ILE A 1123 31.12 1.68 -4.14
CA ILE A 1123 30.43 0.44 -3.75
C ILE A 1123 30.22 0.39 -2.23
N ALA A 1124 31.21 0.80 -1.44
CA ALA A 1124 31.05 1.01 0.00
C ALA A 1124 30.16 2.23 0.32
N CYS A 1125 30.06 3.23 -0.57
CA CYS A 1125 29.08 4.29 -0.47
C CYS A 1125 27.68 3.71 -0.71
N MET A 1126 27.47 2.86 -1.72
CA MET A 1126 26.20 2.14 -1.90
C MET A 1126 25.85 1.28 -0.68
N SER A 1127 26.81 0.60 -0.06
CA SER A 1127 26.56 -0.16 1.18
C SER A 1127 26.37 0.73 2.42
N GLN A 1128 26.87 1.97 2.41
CA GLN A 1128 26.61 2.97 3.46
C GLN A 1128 25.38 3.84 3.18
N ILE A 1129 24.83 3.83 1.97
CA ILE A 1129 23.60 4.54 1.61
C ILE A 1129 22.43 3.89 2.35
N GLU A 1130 22.37 2.56 2.49
CA GLU A 1130 21.40 1.89 3.39
C GLU A 1130 21.54 2.29 4.88
N GLU A 1131 22.71 2.73 5.35
CA GLU A 1131 22.89 3.27 6.72
C GLU A 1131 22.70 4.81 6.82
N LYS A 1132 22.59 5.52 5.68
CA LYS A 1132 22.59 6.99 5.61
C LYS A 1132 21.51 7.60 4.71
N GLU A 1133 20.53 6.82 4.25
CA GLU A 1133 19.30 7.30 3.59
C GLU A 1133 18.71 8.58 4.20
N PRO A 1134 18.56 8.72 5.54
CA PRO A 1134 18.03 9.95 6.13
C PRO A 1134 18.91 11.20 5.95
N LYS A 1135 20.17 11.10 5.50
CA LYS A 1135 21.11 12.24 5.40
C LYS A 1135 21.23 12.86 4.01
N PHE A 1136 21.05 12.08 2.93
CA PHE A 1136 21.02 12.66 1.58
C PHE A 1136 19.71 13.42 1.32
N ILE A 1137 18.61 12.93 1.90
CA ILE A 1137 17.27 13.57 1.86
C ILE A 1137 17.25 14.89 2.66
N LEU A 1138 18.05 14.98 3.74
CA LEU A 1138 18.11 16.14 4.64
C LEU A 1138 18.61 17.42 3.95
N ILE A 1139 19.41 17.30 2.89
CA ILE A 1139 19.89 18.44 2.08
C ILE A 1139 18.74 19.07 1.27
N ILE A 1140 17.73 18.30 0.89
CA ILE A 1140 16.53 18.80 0.18
C ILE A 1140 15.44 19.26 1.18
N GLN A 1141 15.31 18.57 2.32
CA GLN A 1141 14.37 18.97 3.39
C GLN A 1141 14.76 20.26 4.13
N ALA A 1142 16.02 20.72 4.03
CA ALA A 1142 16.50 21.94 4.68
C ALA A 1142 15.75 23.22 4.25
N CYS A 1143 15.04 23.22 3.11
CA CYS A 1143 14.28 24.37 2.62
C CYS A 1143 12.88 24.55 3.25
N ASP A 1144 12.35 23.59 4.02
CA ASP A 1144 10.96 23.62 4.52
C ASP A 1144 10.81 24.06 5.99
N LYS A 1145 11.82 24.75 6.55
CA LYS A 1145 11.73 25.39 7.87
C LYS A 1145 11.61 26.92 7.76
N ARG A 1146 10.38 27.42 7.93
CA ARG A 1146 10.09 28.76 8.44
C ARG A 1146 9.11 28.68 9.62
N PRO A 1147 9.11 29.67 10.53
CA PRO A 1147 8.67 29.46 11.90
C PRO A 1147 7.16 29.54 12.06
N ASN A 1148 6.62 28.73 12.97
CA ASN A 1148 5.28 28.95 13.53
C ASN A 1148 5.28 30.26 14.32
N ASN A 1149 4.39 31.18 13.96
CA ASN A 1149 4.01 32.35 14.74
C ASN A 1149 2.54 32.67 14.44
N ALA A 1150 1.77 32.93 15.51
CA ALA A 1150 0.31 33.13 15.55
C ALA A 1150 -0.54 31.88 15.25
#